data_AF-A0AAQ1YNG5-F1
#
_entry.id   AF-A0AAQ1YNG5-F1
#
_cell.length_a   1.000
_cell.length_b   1.000
_cell.length_c   1.000
_cell.angle_alpha   90.00
_cell.angle_beta   90.00
_cell.angle_gamma   90.00
#
_symmetry.space_group_name_H-M   'P 1'
#
loop_
_entity.id
_entity.type
_entity.pdbx_description
1 polymer ?
#
loop_
_entity_poly.entity_id
_entity_poly.type
_entity_poly.pdbx_seq_one_letter_code
_entity_poly.pdbx_strand_id
1 'polypeptide(L)'
;MAKVQNFDEVNRKNNLEDVLIVGNKAHFYWKNYPNRSNKKEWVYSEEWGLFCQLIQQSIDETPLILDLSMHPNIQEIEIATQQEYLSIIFLDDVTEAQKSALFLNLAKTTQIRMIKIFDQNLVAQNIAPDFLQKIRNDEELSNRQAMHAKEAEEKADNDIPIMIKTAKPAEIKFADNGIKKGLFLIDENDKGINYHWLSDKFDVIGQGVEIEEGNLHYSMICFKSNGNQEEITEAILQGEIASAETFKNLRNKGLEINYVTKYHPFLANYISSKTITATKWRIVSSSGWKNGAYIYPNGEIIGEMDNKQPLFLRNQPINADLFNQSCTLAEWRENVAKYAKGNDLIILSLLFALTAPVLKIVNAPHFGIHIYGDSSKGKSICSHIANSVYGHGKDLERSWSATRTALINEAIARNDCLLVMDELTNLSPDLGVGITYELFQGVEKMRGNADNGQNRRIRNWQTMILSNGEKNLVDQLKDIFKEKKGNVVKAGELVRMLNIPFEGLTNFHQFALDPNLPTPYHKSLAFVDFIKGNTGKFYGVAGREWINFIIQNKPLLNTEKEKHERAFIDKMIASKPKDIAYEELNQIGRVAKNFALLETVGKCSKHITGLNDDEIETAIFNCFTLWVNEFGWGNKEKMQIIENLDLFIQQNIGDLYHVRNKQIVNTPVSKKFVGFYFEEDTRENSYLILDKRNLLLEMGAFPEKKIIESLLKEKRLIRTERKDKDTWRNESTYPTLQDKNITTPTKRGLKITLQLEE
;
A
#
# COMPACT_ATOMS: atom_id res chain seq x y z
N MET A 1 -15.76 -13.79 -47.77
CA MET A 1 -14.50 -14.51 -48.06
C MET A 1 -13.44 -14.03 -47.09
N ALA A 2 -13.11 -14.88 -46.11
CA ALA A 2 -12.05 -14.60 -45.14
C ALA A 2 -10.70 -15.00 -45.77
N LYS A 3 -9.81 -14.04 -46.00
CA LYS A 3 -8.43 -14.34 -46.42
C LYS A 3 -7.68 -14.93 -45.22
N VAL A 4 -6.95 -16.03 -45.46
CA VAL A 4 -6.08 -16.66 -44.46
C VAL A 4 -5.06 -15.62 -43.98
N GLN A 5 -5.03 -15.34 -42.67
CA GLN A 5 -3.98 -14.49 -42.12
C GLN A 5 -2.63 -15.19 -42.33
N ASN A 6 -1.66 -14.46 -42.91
CA ASN A 6 -0.32 -14.90 -43.32
C ASN A 6 -0.20 -15.55 -44.72
N PHE A 7 -1.21 -15.42 -45.57
CA PHE A 7 -1.06 -15.71 -47.01
C PHE A 7 -0.45 -14.49 -47.73
N ASP A 8 0.88 -14.44 -47.80
CA ASP A 8 1.62 -13.39 -48.52
C ASP A 8 2.14 -13.97 -49.84
N GLU A 9 1.41 -13.75 -50.94
CA GLU A 9 1.80 -14.21 -52.29
C GLU A 9 3.11 -13.56 -52.79
N VAL A 10 3.57 -12.48 -52.13
CA VAL A 10 4.59 -11.57 -52.64
C VAL A 10 6.03 -12.11 -52.54
N ASN A 11 6.29 -13.11 -51.69
CA ASN A 11 7.65 -13.64 -51.44
C ASN A 11 8.00 -14.97 -52.13
N ARG A 12 7.14 -15.51 -53.00
CA ARG A 12 7.38 -16.80 -53.66
C ARG A 12 8.05 -16.63 -55.01
N LYS A 13 9.39 -16.61 -55.05
CA LYS A 13 10.10 -16.48 -56.34
C LYS A 13 10.84 -17.72 -56.85
N ASN A 14 10.99 -18.82 -56.10
CA ASN A 14 11.73 -20.01 -56.59
C ASN A 14 11.36 -21.35 -55.90
N ASN A 15 10.09 -21.59 -55.54
CA ASN A 15 9.68 -22.88 -54.98
C ASN A 15 9.73 -24.01 -56.02
N LEU A 16 10.31 -25.15 -55.65
CA LEU A 16 10.22 -26.40 -56.43
C LEU A 16 8.83 -27.05 -56.26
N GLU A 17 8.25 -27.00 -55.06
CA GLU A 17 6.91 -27.48 -54.75
C GLU A 17 6.25 -26.53 -53.72
N ASP A 18 4.96 -26.23 -53.90
CA ASP A 18 4.20 -25.48 -52.90
C ASP A 18 3.70 -26.44 -51.80
N VAL A 19 3.82 -26.01 -50.54
CA VAL A 19 3.54 -26.85 -49.37
C VAL A 19 2.43 -26.24 -48.54
N LEU A 20 1.45 -27.04 -48.11
CA LEU A 20 0.37 -26.68 -47.21
C LEU A 20 0.42 -27.53 -45.94
N ILE A 21 0.52 -26.88 -44.78
CA ILE A 21 0.46 -27.52 -43.46
C ILE A 21 -0.91 -27.24 -42.84
N VAL A 22 -1.60 -28.30 -42.41
CA VAL A 22 -2.97 -28.23 -41.89
C VAL A 22 -3.03 -28.81 -40.48
N GLY A 23 -3.61 -28.06 -39.54
CA GLY A 23 -3.83 -28.48 -38.14
C GLY A 23 -3.77 -27.32 -37.14
N ASN A 24 -4.27 -27.52 -35.92
CA ASN A 24 -4.37 -26.49 -34.86
C ASN A 24 -3.00 -25.98 -34.37
N LYS A 25 -1.91 -26.67 -34.71
CA LYS A 25 -0.53 -26.28 -34.41
C LYS A 25 0.34 -26.17 -35.66
N ALA A 26 -0.26 -26.01 -36.84
CA ALA A 26 0.45 -25.90 -38.11
C ALA A 26 1.55 -24.83 -38.09
N HIS A 27 1.33 -23.70 -37.40
CA HIS A 27 2.36 -22.67 -37.26
C HIS A 27 3.59 -23.14 -36.47
N PHE A 28 3.39 -23.92 -35.39
CA PHE A 28 4.48 -24.49 -34.59
C PHE A 28 5.21 -25.62 -35.29
N TYR A 29 4.55 -26.31 -36.23
CA TYR A 29 5.19 -27.28 -37.10
C TYR A 29 6.14 -26.60 -38.08
N TRP A 30 5.93 -25.34 -38.46
CA TRP A 30 6.85 -24.59 -39.31
C TRP A 30 7.97 -23.89 -38.51
N LYS A 31 7.60 -23.09 -37.49
CA LYS A 31 8.54 -22.36 -36.63
C LYS A 31 8.12 -22.45 -35.18
N ASN A 32 9.07 -22.61 -34.26
CA ASN A 32 8.79 -22.67 -32.83
C ASN A 32 9.79 -21.80 -32.00
N TYR A 33 9.49 -21.65 -30.71
CA TYR A 33 10.42 -21.01 -29.76
C TYR A 33 11.26 -22.08 -29.07
N PRO A 34 12.60 -22.03 -29.17
CA PRO A 34 13.48 -23.03 -28.55
C PRO A 34 13.42 -23.01 -27.02
N ASN A 35 12.93 -21.93 -26.39
CA ASN A 35 12.76 -21.85 -24.94
C ASN A 35 11.47 -21.10 -24.56
N ARG A 36 10.54 -21.78 -23.87
CA ARG A 36 9.21 -21.23 -23.50
C ARG A 36 9.28 -19.96 -22.62
N SER A 37 10.43 -19.69 -21.99
CA SER A 37 10.64 -18.51 -21.14
C SER A 37 11.16 -17.27 -21.87
N ASN A 38 11.63 -17.38 -23.12
CA ASN A 38 12.24 -16.26 -23.85
C ASN A 38 11.75 -16.19 -25.31
N LYS A 39 10.62 -15.51 -25.53
CA LYS A 39 9.89 -15.40 -26.82
C LYS A 39 10.53 -14.42 -27.83
N LYS A 40 11.86 -14.35 -27.95
CA LYS A 40 12.53 -13.27 -28.71
C LYS A 40 12.98 -13.61 -30.13
N GLU A 41 13.05 -14.88 -30.53
CA GLU A 41 13.38 -15.25 -31.91
C GLU A 41 12.71 -16.57 -32.30
N TRP A 42 12.10 -16.61 -33.50
CA TRP A 42 11.50 -17.82 -34.07
C TRP A 42 12.59 -18.65 -34.75
N VAL A 43 12.64 -19.94 -34.47
CA VAL A 43 13.53 -20.90 -35.13
C VAL A 43 12.69 -21.91 -35.90
N TYR A 44 13.16 -22.38 -37.06
CA TYR A 44 12.49 -23.45 -37.80
C TYR A 44 12.43 -24.73 -36.95
N SER A 45 11.33 -25.45 -37.02
CA SER A 45 11.21 -26.75 -36.35
C SER A 45 12.14 -27.79 -37.00
N GLU A 46 12.45 -28.85 -36.25
CA GLU A 46 13.25 -29.96 -36.78
C GLU A 46 12.46 -30.73 -37.85
N GLU A 47 11.15 -30.87 -37.64
CA GLU A 47 10.21 -31.54 -38.53
C GLU A 47 10.08 -30.82 -39.87
N TRP A 48 10.05 -29.48 -39.88
CA TRP A 48 10.08 -28.68 -41.10
C TRP A 48 11.40 -28.83 -41.85
N GLY A 49 12.52 -28.83 -41.13
CA GLY A 49 13.84 -29.05 -41.71
C GLY A 49 13.97 -30.40 -42.41
N LEU A 50 13.48 -31.47 -41.78
CA LEU A 50 13.47 -32.82 -42.35
C LEU A 50 12.56 -32.90 -43.60
N PHE A 51 11.40 -32.24 -43.58
CA PHE A 51 10.51 -32.22 -44.73
C PHE A 51 11.12 -31.47 -45.92
N CYS A 52 11.69 -30.29 -45.70
CA CYS A 52 12.39 -29.53 -46.73
C CYS A 52 13.53 -30.35 -47.38
N GLN A 53 14.27 -31.12 -46.59
CA GLN A 53 15.27 -32.06 -47.13
C GLN A 53 14.64 -33.15 -48.01
N LEU A 54 13.50 -33.72 -47.60
CA LEU A 54 12.79 -34.76 -48.34
C LEU A 54 12.36 -34.29 -49.74
N ILE A 55 11.85 -33.05 -49.84
CA ILE A 55 11.40 -32.45 -51.11
C ILE A 55 12.52 -31.67 -51.83
N GLN A 56 13.75 -31.70 -51.31
CA GLN A 56 14.93 -31.00 -51.85
C GLN A 56 14.71 -29.47 -51.98
N GLN A 57 14.03 -28.85 -51.02
CA GLN A 57 13.71 -27.43 -50.98
C GLN A 57 14.42 -26.74 -49.80
N SER A 58 14.62 -25.42 -49.89
CA SER A 58 15.23 -24.66 -48.80
C SER A 58 14.32 -24.62 -47.56
N ILE A 59 14.92 -24.71 -46.36
CA ILE A 59 14.20 -24.56 -45.09
C ILE A 59 13.63 -23.15 -44.90
N ASP A 60 14.20 -22.16 -45.61
CA ASP A 60 13.77 -20.77 -45.56
C ASP A 60 12.45 -20.50 -46.29
N GLU A 61 11.93 -21.49 -47.04
CA GLU A 61 10.68 -21.34 -47.75
C GLU A 61 9.48 -21.30 -46.79
N THR A 62 8.50 -20.47 -47.16
CA THR A 62 7.31 -20.25 -46.33
C THR A 62 6.15 -21.14 -46.81
N PRO A 63 5.71 -22.13 -46.02
CA PRO A 63 4.55 -22.95 -46.36
C PRO A 63 3.25 -22.16 -46.23
N LEU A 64 2.21 -22.67 -46.89
CA LEU A 64 0.83 -22.32 -46.59
C LEU A 64 0.47 -22.92 -45.23
N ILE A 65 -0.17 -22.13 -44.37
CA ILE A 65 -0.58 -22.56 -43.03
C ILE A 65 -2.10 -22.46 -42.95
N LEU A 66 -2.74 -23.59 -42.67
CA LEU A 66 -4.16 -23.66 -42.37
C LEU A 66 -4.35 -24.09 -40.91
N ASP A 67 -4.56 -23.11 -40.04
CA ASP A 67 -4.90 -23.31 -38.64
C ASP A 67 -6.42 -23.50 -38.48
N LEU A 68 -6.81 -24.73 -38.16
CA LEU A 68 -8.21 -25.12 -38.03
C LEU A 68 -8.91 -24.48 -36.82
N SER A 69 -8.17 -23.98 -35.84
CA SER A 69 -8.73 -23.24 -34.69
C SER A 69 -9.15 -21.81 -35.06
N MET A 70 -8.55 -21.24 -36.11
CA MET A 70 -8.77 -19.86 -36.56
C MET A 70 -9.75 -19.77 -37.75
N HIS A 71 -9.91 -20.87 -38.49
CA HIS A 71 -10.76 -20.93 -39.68
C HIS A 71 -11.65 -22.18 -39.64
N PRO A 72 -12.82 -22.12 -38.96
CA PRO A 72 -13.66 -23.30 -38.74
C PRO A 72 -14.35 -23.82 -40.01
N ASN A 73 -14.41 -23.01 -41.09
CA ASN A 73 -15.10 -23.37 -42.32
C ASN A 73 -14.12 -23.49 -43.51
N ILE A 74 -13.53 -24.68 -43.67
CA ILE A 74 -12.52 -25.01 -44.71
C ILE A 74 -13.08 -24.82 -46.13
N GLN A 75 -14.39 -24.99 -46.32
CA GLN A 75 -15.02 -24.99 -47.64
C GLN A 75 -15.04 -23.61 -48.31
N GLU A 76 -14.93 -22.53 -47.53
CA GLU A 76 -15.02 -21.14 -48.03
C GLU A 76 -13.66 -20.45 -48.15
N ILE A 77 -12.56 -21.17 -47.90
CA ILE A 77 -11.22 -20.61 -47.92
C ILE A 77 -10.66 -20.64 -49.34
N GLU A 78 -10.01 -19.56 -49.76
CA GLU A 78 -9.22 -19.54 -51.00
C GLU A 78 -7.77 -19.84 -50.67
N ILE A 79 -7.26 -21.00 -51.10
CA ILE A 79 -5.88 -21.46 -50.88
C ILE A 79 -5.31 -21.92 -52.22
N ALA A 80 -4.05 -21.58 -52.52
CA ALA A 80 -3.32 -22.10 -53.68
C ALA A 80 -4.07 -21.99 -55.02
N THR A 81 -4.61 -20.81 -55.31
CA THR A 81 -5.52 -20.56 -56.44
C THR A 81 -4.83 -20.61 -57.81
N GLN A 82 -3.51 -20.45 -57.89
CA GLN A 82 -2.73 -20.36 -59.14
C GLN A 82 -1.78 -21.54 -59.39
N GLN A 83 -1.74 -22.53 -58.50
CA GLN A 83 -0.77 -23.63 -58.50
C GLN A 83 -1.27 -24.86 -59.26
N GLU A 84 -0.38 -25.58 -59.95
CA GLU A 84 -0.70 -26.88 -60.58
C GLU A 84 -0.35 -28.10 -59.68
N TYR A 85 0.54 -27.94 -58.69
CA TYR A 85 1.03 -29.00 -57.81
C TYR A 85 1.05 -28.54 -56.35
N LEU A 86 0.65 -29.40 -55.41
CA LEU A 86 0.62 -29.07 -53.98
C LEU A 86 0.99 -30.27 -53.10
N SER A 87 1.96 -30.10 -52.21
CA SER A 87 2.26 -31.02 -51.12
C SER A 87 1.47 -30.62 -49.87
N ILE A 88 0.76 -31.55 -49.24
CA ILE A 88 -0.07 -31.30 -48.05
C ILE A 88 0.46 -32.14 -46.89
N ILE A 89 0.71 -31.49 -45.75
CA ILE A 89 1.06 -32.13 -44.48
C ILE A 89 -0.14 -32.02 -43.55
N PHE A 90 -0.68 -33.17 -43.15
CA PHE A 90 -1.72 -33.23 -42.13
C PHE A 90 -1.12 -33.56 -40.77
N LEU A 91 -1.38 -32.71 -39.78
CA LEU A 91 -1.09 -33.00 -38.39
C LEU A 91 -2.12 -33.99 -37.81
N ASP A 92 -1.77 -34.67 -36.71
CA ASP A 92 -2.59 -35.72 -36.09
C ASP A 92 -4.00 -35.28 -35.69
N ASP A 93 -4.20 -33.98 -35.47
CA ASP A 93 -5.47 -33.40 -35.06
C ASP A 93 -6.42 -33.12 -36.24
N VAL A 94 -5.99 -33.36 -37.48
CA VAL A 94 -6.85 -33.21 -38.66
C VAL A 94 -7.64 -34.49 -38.93
N THR A 95 -8.96 -34.39 -38.76
CA THR A 95 -9.88 -35.50 -39.02
C THR A 95 -10.00 -35.82 -40.51
N GLU A 96 -10.28 -37.08 -40.87
CA GLU A 96 -10.53 -37.49 -42.27
C GLU A 96 -11.59 -36.65 -42.97
N ALA A 97 -12.57 -36.21 -42.20
CA ALA A 97 -13.71 -35.49 -42.69
C ALA A 97 -13.34 -34.01 -42.99
N GLN A 98 -12.40 -33.42 -42.24
CA GLN A 98 -11.73 -32.15 -42.59
C GLN A 98 -10.80 -32.30 -43.81
N LYS A 99 -10.11 -33.44 -43.97
CA LYS A 99 -9.32 -33.72 -45.19
C LYS A 99 -10.21 -33.77 -46.42
N SER A 100 -11.36 -34.45 -46.35
CA SER A 100 -12.38 -34.47 -47.40
C SER A 100 -12.90 -33.07 -47.75
N ALA A 101 -13.18 -32.23 -46.76
CA ALA A 101 -13.60 -30.84 -46.98
C ALA A 101 -12.52 -30.02 -47.72
N LEU A 102 -11.25 -30.19 -47.35
CA LEU A 102 -10.12 -29.55 -48.02
C LEU A 102 -9.98 -30.02 -49.47
N PHE A 103 -10.06 -31.33 -49.74
CA PHE A 103 -9.99 -31.84 -51.11
C PHE A 103 -11.12 -31.32 -51.99
N LEU A 104 -12.33 -31.22 -51.44
CA LEU A 104 -13.48 -30.67 -52.14
C LEU A 104 -13.30 -29.18 -52.45
N ASN A 105 -12.77 -28.41 -51.49
CA ASN A 105 -12.44 -27.01 -51.71
C ASN A 105 -11.38 -26.89 -52.82
N LEU A 106 -10.23 -27.58 -52.69
CA LEU A 106 -9.15 -27.53 -53.69
C LEU A 106 -9.63 -27.95 -55.09
N ALA A 107 -10.50 -28.96 -55.19
CA ALA A 107 -11.09 -29.38 -56.45
C ALA A 107 -11.98 -28.27 -57.07
N LYS A 108 -12.71 -27.50 -56.26
CA LYS A 108 -13.65 -26.47 -56.73
C LYS A 108 -13.00 -25.12 -57.01
N THR A 109 -12.01 -24.72 -56.20
CA THR A 109 -11.51 -23.34 -56.13
C THR A 109 -10.12 -23.16 -56.76
N THR A 110 -9.41 -24.24 -57.09
CA THR A 110 -8.02 -24.19 -57.60
C THR A 110 -7.86 -24.90 -58.94
N GLN A 111 -6.72 -24.68 -59.60
CA GLN A 111 -6.30 -25.38 -60.83
C GLN A 111 -5.33 -26.56 -60.57
N ILE A 112 -5.14 -26.97 -59.30
CA ILE A 112 -4.19 -28.01 -58.91
C ILE A 112 -4.55 -29.33 -59.61
N ARG A 113 -3.57 -29.99 -60.21
CA ARG A 113 -3.72 -31.27 -60.92
C ARG A 113 -3.27 -32.46 -60.08
N MET A 114 -2.19 -32.30 -59.33
CA MET A 114 -1.58 -33.37 -58.54
C MET A 114 -1.32 -32.91 -57.11
N ILE A 115 -1.64 -33.78 -56.15
CA ILE A 115 -1.33 -33.58 -54.73
C ILE A 115 -0.46 -34.71 -54.20
N LYS A 116 0.47 -34.37 -53.31
CA LYS A 116 1.19 -35.33 -52.48
C LYS A 116 0.77 -35.12 -51.03
N ILE A 117 0.57 -36.20 -50.29
CA ILE A 117 0.08 -36.10 -48.91
C ILE A 117 1.06 -36.78 -47.98
N PHE A 118 1.36 -36.10 -46.89
CA PHE A 118 2.24 -36.56 -45.81
C PHE A 118 1.51 -36.46 -44.48
N ASP A 119 1.79 -37.37 -43.56
CA ASP A 119 1.46 -37.18 -42.15
C ASP A 119 2.53 -36.34 -41.43
N GLN A 120 2.32 -36.04 -40.14
CA GLN A 120 3.27 -35.27 -39.33
C GLN A 120 4.65 -35.94 -39.17
N ASN A 121 4.76 -37.25 -39.47
CA ASN A 121 6.00 -38.02 -39.39
C ASN A 121 6.65 -38.18 -40.78
N LEU A 122 6.20 -37.40 -41.77
CA LEU A 122 6.68 -37.36 -43.16
C LEU A 122 6.44 -38.66 -43.94
N VAL A 123 5.50 -39.50 -43.50
CA VAL A 123 5.12 -40.71 -44.23
C VAL A 123 4.17 -40.33 -45.37
N ALA A 124 4.61 -40.60 -46.60
CA ALA A 124 3.81 -40.34 -47.80
C ALA A 124 2.60 -41.27 -47.87
N GLN A 125 1.41 -40.69 -48.05
CA GLN A 125 0.16 -41.42 -48.23
C GLN A 125 -0.08 -41.70 -49.72
N ASN A 126 -0.44 -42.94 -50.04
CA ASN A 126 -0.64 -43.36 -51.43
C ASN A 126 -1.99 -42.86 -51.94
N ILE A 127 -1.96 -41.75 -52.69
CA ILE A 127 -3.14 -41.15 -53.32
C ILE A 127 -2.93 -41.12 -54.83
N ALA A 128 -3.99 -41.42 -55.58
CA ALA A 128 -3.94 -41.43 -57.03
C ALA A 128 -3.54 -40.02 -57.56
N PRO A 129 -2.61 -39.91 -58.51
CA PRO A 129 -2.13 -38.60 -59.00
C PRO A 129 -3.24 -37.74 -59.62
N ASP A 130 -4.32 -38.35 -60.08
CA ASP A 130 -5.49 -37.73 -60.69
C ASP A 130 -6.68 -37.55 -59.71
N PHE A 131 -6.45 -37.72 -58.41
CA PHE A 131 -7.51 -37.74 -57.39
C PHE A 131 -8.39 -36.48 -57.38
N LEU A 132 -7.81 -35.27 -57.42
CA LEU A 132 -8.58 -34.04 -57.50
C LEU A 132 -9.32 -33.90 -58.84
N GLN A 133 -8.74 -34.41 -59.93
CA GLN A 133 -9.38 -34.39 -61.25
C GLN A 133 -10.58 -35.35 -61.31
N LYS A 134 -10.49 -36.49 -60.63
CA LYS A 134 -11.63 -37.39 -60.42
C LYS A 134 -12.75 -36.71 -59.63
N ILE A 135 -12.43 -35.98 -58.56
CA ILE A 135 -13.44 -35.23 -57.78
C ILE A 135 -14.12 -34.15 -58.63
N ARG A 136 -13.40 -33.52 -59.58
CA ARG A 136 -13.98 -32.52 -60.51
C ARG A 136 -14.91 -33.10 -61.56
N ASN A 137 -14.57 -34.28 -62.10
CA ASN A 137 -15.22 -34.84 -63.28
C ASN A 137 -16.28 -35.91 -62.94
N ASP A 138 -16.23 -36.48 -61.74
CA ASP A 138 -17.16 -37.49 -61.25
C ASP A 138 -18.11 -36.88 -60.22
N GLU A 139 -19.36 -36.63 -60.65
CA GLU A 139 -20.41 -36.03 -59.84
C GLU A 139 -20.76 -36.91 -58.63
N GLU A 140 -20.66 -38.23 -58.75
CA GLU A 140 -20.93 -39.17 -57.66
C GLU A 140 -19.82 -39.11 -56.61
N LEU A 141 -18.56 -39.07 -57.04
CA LEU A 141 -17.41 -38.92 -56.13
C LEU A 141 -17.40 -37.55 -55.45
N SER A 142 -17.74 -36.48 -56.17
CA SER A 142 -17.87 -35.12 -55.63
C SER A 142 -18.95 -35.05 -54.56
N ASN A 143 -20.11 -35.69 -54.81
CA ASN A 143 -21.20 -35.77 -53.85
C ASN A 143 -20.85 -36.63 -52.63
N ARG A 144 -20.10 -37.73 -52.79
CA ARG A 144 -19.60 -38.52 -51.64
C ARG A 144 -18.61 -37.73 -50.78
N GLN A 145 -17.69 -36.99 -51.39
CA GLN A 145 -16.76 -36.13 -50.64
C GLN A 145 -17.50 -34.99 -49.93
N ALA A 146 -18.53 -34.41 -50.55
CA ALA A 146 -19.40 -33.42 -49.92
C ALA A 146 -20.23 -34.00 -48.77
N MET A 147 -20.67 -35.26 -48.89
CA MET A 147 -21.40 -35.97 -47.83
C MET A 147 -20.48 -36.28 -46.64
N HIS A 148 -19.26 -36.78 -46.88
CA HIS A 148 -18.26 -37.00 -45.83
C HIS A 148 -17.81 -35.69 -45.16
N ALA A 149 -17.67 -34.59 -45.91
CA ALA A 149 -17.38 -33.26 -45.37
C ALA A 149 -18.53 -32.71 -44.51
N LYS A 150 -19.79 -32.95 -44.88
CA LYS A 150 -20.95 -32.59 -44.06
C LYS A 150 -21.08 -33.42 -42.79
N GLU A 151 -20.82 -34.73 -42.86
CA GLU A 151 -20.76 -35.60 -41.67
C GLU A 151 -19.60 -35.20 -40.71
N ALA A 152 -18.55 -34.53 -41.23
CA ALA A 152 -17.49 -33.88 -40.44
C ALA A 152 -18.03 -32.71 -39.62
N GLU A 153 -18.72 -31.79 -40.30
CA GLU A 153 -19.20 -30.52 -39.75
C GLU A 153 -20.28 -30.79 -38.69
N GLU A 154 -21.16 -31.76 -38.92
CA GLU A 154 -22.16 -32.21 -37.94
C GLU A 154 -21.55 -32.92 -36.71
N LYS A 155 -20.32 -33.44 -36.82
CA LYS A 155 -19.55 -34.02 -35.68
C LYS A 155 -18.60 -33.02 -35.01
N ALA A 156 -18.11 -32.00 -35.72
CA ALA A 156 -17.24 -30.96 -35.18
C ALA A 156 -18.00 -29.92 -34.33
N ASP A 157 -19.30 -29.74 -34.57
CA ASP A 157 -20.20 -28.99 -33.69
C ASP A 157 -20.53 -29.73 -32.36
N ASN A 158 -19.94 -30.93 -32.15
CA ASN A 158 -20.05 -31.71 -30.93
C ASN A 158 -18.76 -31.72 -30.08
N ASP A 159 -18.04 -30.60 -30.02
CA ASP A 159 -17.37 -30.17 -28.78
C ASP A 159 -18.40 -29.65 -27.74
N ILE A 160 -19.60 -30.23 -27.77
CA ILE A 160 -20.51 -30.26 -26.64
C ILE A 160 -19.84 -31.20 -25.63
N PRO A 161 -19.64 -30.78 -24.36
CA PRO A 161 -19.08 -31.66 -23.34
C PRO A 161 -19.81 -33.00 -23.36
N ILE A 162 -19.07 -34.10 -23.22
CA ILE A 162 -19.62 -35.47 -23.12
C ILE A 162 -20.88 -35.41 -22.26
N MET A 163 -22.05 -35.51 -22.91
CA MET A 163 -23.31 -35.72 -22.22
C MET A 163 -23.27 -37.16 -21.74
N ILE A 164 -22.66 -37.36 -20.57
CA ILE A 164 -22.98 -38.50 -19.74
C ILE A 164 -24.51 -38.46 -19.64
N LYS A 165 -25.21 -39.51 -20.10
CA LYS A 165 -26.59 -39.77 -19.67
C LYS A 165 -26.55 -40.00 -18.16
N THR A 166 -26.38 -38.91 -17.42
CA THR A 166 -26.50 -38.86 -15.98
C THR A 166 -27.99 -38.79 -15.68
N ALA A 167 -28.41 -39.39 -14.57
CA ALA A 167 -29.63 -38.98 -13.91
C ALA A 167 -29.73 -37.44 -13.95
N LYS A 168 -30.93 -36.88 -14.10
CA LYS A 168 -31.09 -35.41 -14.10
C LYS A 168 -30.19 -34.81 -13.01
N PRO A 169 -29.24 -33.94 -13.38
CA PRO A 169 -28.25 -33.46 -12.44
C PRO A 169 -28.98 -32.83 -11.26
N ALA A 170 -28.57 -33.17 -10.04
CA ALA A 170 -29.26 -32.69 -8.84
C ALA A 170 -29.39 -31.15 -8.89
N GLU A 171 -30.63 -30.66 -8.90
CA GLU A 171 -30.92 -29.25 -9.12
C GLU A 171 -31.07 -28.53 -7.79
N ILE A 172 -30.56 -27.30 -7.68
CA ILE A 172 -30.77 -26.46 -6.50
C ILE A 172 -31.84 -25.43 -6.80
N LYS A 173 -32.94 -25.47 -6.05
CA LYS A 173 -34.07 -24.54 -6.19
C LYS A 173 -34.45 -23.93 -4.85
N PHE A 174 -34.93 -22.69 -4.89
CA PHE A 174 -35.57 -22.07 -3.73
C PHE A 174 -36.98 -22.66 -3.55
N ALA A 175 -37.27 -23.19 -2.36
CA ALA A 175 -38.54 -23.82 -2.05
C ALA A 175 -38.91 -23.66 -0.57
N ASP A 176 -40.14 -24.04 -0.22
CA ASP A 176 -40.67 -24.07 1.13
C ASP A 176 -41.37 -25.42 1.32
N ASN A 177 -40.90 -26.23 2.28
CA ASN A 177 -41.50 -27.54 2.58
C ASN A 177 -42.40 -27.51 3.83
N GLY A 178 -42.74 -26.32 4.33
CA GLY A 178 -43.54 -26.12 5.54
C GLY A 178 -42.77 -26.25 6.86
N ILE A 179 -41.52 -26.74 6.83
CA ILE A 179 -40.61 -26.82 7.99
C ILE A 179 -39.45 -25.84 7.81
N LYS A 180 -38.87 -25.81 6.61
CA LYS A 180 -37.76 -24.95 6.21
C LYS A 180 -38.09 -24.30 4.87
N LYS A 181 -37.69 -23.03 4.75
CA LYS A 181 -37.77 -22.23 3.53
C LYS A 181 -36.36 -21.81 3.14
N GLY A 182 -35.93 -22.11 1.92
CA GLY A 182 -34.53 -21.93 1.55
C GLY A 182 -34.15 -22.59 0.23
N LEU A 183 -32.85 -22.78 0.03
CA LEU A 183 -32.30 -23.54 -1.08
C LEU A 183 -32.39 -25.04 -0.77
N PHE A 184 -32.97 -25.80 -1.70
CA PHE A 184 -33.09 -27.26 -1.61
C PHE A 184 -32.37 -27.91 -2.79
N LEU A 185 -31.59 -28.95 -2.50
CA LEU A 185 -31.11 -29.91 -3.48
C LEU A 185 -32.25 -30.88 -3.81
N ILE A 186 -32.56 -30.98 -5.09
CA ILE A 186 -33.56 -31.89 -5.65
C ILE A 186 -32.80 -33.00 -6.36
N ASP A 187 -32.91 -34.21 -5.83
CA ASP A 187 -32.26 -35.41 -6.37
C ASP A 187 -33.32 -36.41 -6.85
N GLU A 188 -33.32 -36.72 -8.14
CA GLU A 188 -34.23 -37.71 -8.73
C GLU A 188 -33.54 -39.07 -8.79
N ASN A 189 -34.03 -40.02 -7.99
CA ASN A 189 -33.57 -41.41 -7.99
C ASN A 189 -34.71 -42.35 -8.43
N ASP A 190 -34.41 -43.64 -8.66
CA ASP A 190 -35.40 -44.67 -9.08
C ASP A 190 -36.62 -44.80 -8.12
N LYS A 191 -36.53 -44.25 -6.91
CA LYS A 191 -37.57 -44.25 -5.87
C LYS A 191 -38.42 -42.96 -5.82
N GLY A 192 -38.16 -42.00 -6.70
CA GLY A 192 -38.84 -40.70 -6.75
C GLY A 192 -37.91 -39.51 -6.45
N ILE A 193 -38.53 -38.34 -6.29
CA ILE A 193 -37.84 -37.05 -6.08
C ILE A 193 -37.57 -36.85 -4.59
N ASN A 194 -36.29 -36.70 -4.22
CA ASN A 194 -35.87 -36.35 -2.87
C ASN A 194 -35.54 -34.86 -2.77
N TYR A 195 -35.95 -34.24 -1.66
CA TYR A 195 -35.66 -32.84 -1.37
C TYR A 195 -34.77 -32.75 -0.12
N HIS A 196 -33.59 -32.16 -0.27
CA HIS A 196 -32.67 -31.93 0.83
C HIS A 196 -32.42 -30.44 1.01
N TRP A 197 -32.82 -29.89 2.14
CA TRP A 197 -32.55 -28.49 2.47
C TRP A 197 -31.05 -28.25 2.58
N LEU A 198 -30.53 -27.18 1.97
CA LEU A 198 -29.10 -26.83 1.94
C LEU A 198 -28.78 -25.62 2.82
N SER A 199 -29.56 -24.55 2.68
CA SER A 199 -29.36 -23.29 3.39
C SER A 199 -30.60 -22.42 3.30
N ASP A 200 -30.62 -21.31 4.04
CA ASP A 200 -31.55 -20.22 3.75
C ASP A 200 -31.26 -19.59 2.38
N LYS A 201 -32.13 -18.64 1.99
CA LYS A 201 -31.93 -17.87 0.76
C LYS A 201 -30.72 -16.95 0.88
N PHE A 202 -29.87 -17.00 -0.13
CA PHE A 202 -28.88 -15.97 -0.43
C PHE A 202 -28.80 -15.80 -1.95
N ASP A 203 -28.30 -14.65 -2.38
CA ASP A 203 -28.09 -14.30 -3.77
C ASP A 203 -26.59 -14.21 -4.05
N VAL A 204 -26.13 -14.76 -5.18
CA VAL A 204 -24.76 -14.56 -5.67
C VAL A 204 -24.75 -13.29 -6.50
N ILE A 205 -24.16 -12.23 -5.96
CA ILE A 205 -24.25 -10.86 -6.51
C ILE A 205 -23.06 -10.47 -7.39
N GLY A 206 -22.01 -11.28 -7.43
CA GLY A 206 -20.80 -10.91 -8.17
C GLY A 206 -19.62 -11.87 -8.09
N GLN A 207 -18.67 -11.65 -8.98
CA GLN A 207 -17.33 -12.22 -8.94
C GLN A 207 -16.34 -11.14 -8.49
N GLY A 208 -15.68 -11.35 -7.36
CA GLY A 208 -14.70 -10.42 -6.81
C GLY A 208 -13.27 -10.77 -7.22
N VAL A 209 -12.46 -9.75 -7.48
CA VAL A 209 -11.00 -9.87 -7.59
C VAL A 209 -10.37 -8.91 -6.58
N GLU A 210 -9.53 -9.47 -5.72
CA GLU A 210 -8.78 -8.73 -4.70
C GLU A 210 -7.57 -8.04 -5.33
N ILE A 211 -7.35 -6.75 -5.06
CA ILE A 211 -6.35 -5.95 -5.81
C ILE A 211 -5.09 -5.57 -5.02
N GLU A 212 -5.00 -5.87 -3.72
CA GLU A 212 -3.92 -5.40 -2.84
C GLU A 212 -2.97 -6.55 -2.42
N GLU A 213 -3.51 -7.74 -2.17
CA GLU A 213 -2.88 -8.87 -1.46
C GLU A 213 -2.68 -10.13 -2.31
N GLY A 214 -3.16 -10.21 -3.55
CA GLY A 214 -2.90 -11.43 -4.33
C GLY A 214 -3.58 -11.64 -5.67
N ASN A 215 -4.47 -10.75 -6.14
CA ASN A 215 -5.37 -11.09 -7.26
C ASN A 215 -6.19 -12.36 -6.99
N LEU A 216 -6.54 -12.57 -5.72
CA LEU A 216 -7.36 -13.69 -5.30
C LEU A 216 -8.80 -13.51 -5.81
N HIS A 217 -9.43 -14.61 -6.19
CA HIS A 217 -10.79 -14.62 -6.75
C HIS A 217 -11.81 -15.01 -5.70
N TYR A 218 -12.94 -14.30 -5.69
CA TYR A 218 -14.00 -14.46 -4.71
C TYR A 218 -15.36 -14.57 -5.37
N SER A 219 -16.28 -15.22 -4.68
CA SER A 219 -17.71 -15.20 -4.96
C SER A 219 -18.38 -14.25 -3.98
N MET A 220 -19.04 -13.21 -4.50
CA MET A 220 -19.78 -12.26 -3.68
C MET A 220 -21.19 -12.80 -3.45
N ILE A 221 -21.59 -12.93 -2.19
CA ILE A 221 -22.95 -13.33 -1.82
C ILE A 221 -23.61 -12.27 -0.94
N CYS A 222 -24.93 -12.22 -1.00
CA CYS A 222 -25.76 -11.34 -0.18
C CYS A 222 -26.92 -12.15 0.44
N PHE A 223 -27.21 -11.93 1.71
CA PHE A 223 -28.31 -12.60 2.41
C PHE A 223 -28.85 -11.76 3.55
N LYS A 224 -30.05 -12.09 4.04
CA LYS A 224 -30.60 -11.50 5.26
C LYS A 224 -30.27 -12.39 6.45
N SER A 225 -29.69 -11.81 7.49
CA SER A 225 -29.44 -12.53 8.74
C SER A 225 -30.75 -12.95 9.39
N ASN A 226 -30.87 -14.22 9.78
CA ASN A 226 -32.09 -14.73 10.42
C ASN A 226 -32.42 -14.03 11.75
N GLY A 227 -31.41 -13.50 12.45
CA GLY A 227 -31.58 -12.89 13.76
C GLY A 227 -32.23 -11.51 13.71
N ASN A 228 -31.61 -10.59 12.96
CA ASN A 228 -31.97 -9.17 12.93
C ASN A 228 -32.49 -8.70 11.56
N GLN A 229 -32.57 -9.59 10.57
CA GLN A 229 -33.00 -9.29 9.19
C GLN A 229 -32.11 -8.27 8.45
N GLU A 230 -30.93 -7.96 8.98
CA GLU A 230 -29.95 -7.12 8.31
C GLU A 230 -29.42 -7.81 7.05
N GLU A 231 -29.24 -7.01 6.01
CA GLU A 231 -28.64 -7.47 4.75
C GLU A 231 -27.12 -7.51 4.90
N ILE A 232 -26.53 -8.69 4.68
CA ILE A 232 -25.11 -8.95 4.85
C ILE A 232 -24.53 -9.33 3.50
N THR A 233 -23.44 -8.67 3.13
CA THR A 233 -22.66 -8.97 1.93
C THR A 233 -21.32 -9.58 2.32
N GLU A 234 -20.97 -10.70 1.70
CA GLU A 234 -19.75 -11.45 2.00
C GLU A 234 -18.98 -11.84 0.75
N ALA A 235 -17.65 -11.79 0.85
CA ALA A 235 -16.73 -12.26 -0.17
C ALA A 235 -16.17 -13.64 0.23
N ILE A 236 -16.55 -14.69 -0.49
CA ILE A 236 -16.08 -16.06 -0.24
C ILE A 236 -14.90 -16.36 -1.16
N LEU A 237 -13.73 -16.67 -0.59
CA LEU A 237 -12.55 -17.04 -1.38
C LEU A 237 -12.83 -18.32 -2.17
N GLN A 238 -12.63 -18.29 -3.49
CA GLN A 238 -12.98 -19.43 -4.34
C GLN A 238 -12.19 -20.70 -4.01
N GLY A 239 -10.93 -20.57 -3.57
CA GLY A 239 -10.11 -21.70 -3.13
C GLY A 239 -10.62 -22.38 -1.85
N GLU A 240 -11.50 -21.72 -1.09
CA GLU A 240 -12.01 -22.18 0.22
C GLU A 240 -13.53 -22.34 0.24
N ILE A 241 -14.21 -22.19 -0.90
CA ILE A 241 -15.68 -22.07 -1.00
C ILE A 241 -16.46 -23.24 -0.38
N ALA A 242 -15.87 -24.43 -0.36
CA ALA A 242 -16.45 -25.64 0.23
C ALA A 242 -15.89 -25.96 1.64
N SER A 243 -15.11 -25.06 2.23
CA SER A 243 -14.45 -25.30 3.51
C SER A 243 -15.44 -25.23 4.68
N ALA A 244 -15.21 -26.06 5.70
CA ALA A 244 -16.00 -26.04 6.92
C ALA A 244 -15.92 -24.69 7.64
N GLU A 245 -14.77 -24.01 7.57
CA GLU A 245 -14.55 -22.70 8.19
C GLU A 245 -15.37 -21.60 7.49
N THR A 246 -15.44 -21.61 6.15
CA THR A 246 -16.31 -20.69 5.39
C THR A 246 -17.77 -20.84 5.82
N PHE A 247 -18.32 -22.06 5.85
CA PHE A 247 -19.72 -22.25 6.24
C PHE A 247 -19.98 -21.98 7.72
N LYS A 248 -19.01 -22.22 8.59
CA LYS A 248 -19.08 -21.80 10.00
C LYS A 248 -19.16 -20.27 10.11
N ASN A 249 -18.34 -19.53 9.37
CA ASN A 249 -18.35 -18.06 9.38
C ASN A 249 -19.67 -17.49 8.84
N LEU A 250 -20.24 -18.07 7.78
CA LEU A 250 -21.55 -17.68 7.27
C LEU A 250 -22.68 -17.93 8.29
N ARG A 251 -22.64 -19.07 9.00
CA ARG A 251 -23.57 -19.34 10.10
C ARG A 251 -23.45 -18.35 11.25
N ASN A 252 -22.23 -17.96 11.62
CA ASN A 252 -22.00 -16.94 12.64
C ASN A 252 -22.57 -15.57 12.23
N LYS A 253 -22.72 -15.31 10.92
CA LYS A 253 -23.34 -14.11 10.36
C LYS A 253 -24.86 -14.27 10.17
N GLY A 254 -25.45 -15.39 10.59
CA GLY A 254 -26.90 -15.58 10.57
C GLY A 254 -27.48 -16.22 9.30
N LEU A 255 -26.63 -16.76 8.40
CA LEU A 255 -27.07 -17.61 7.30
C LEU A 255 -27.11 -19.07 7.76
N GLU A 256 -28.29 -19.66 7.92
CA GLU A 256 -28.38 -21.06 8.30
C GLU A 256 -27.97 -21.95 7.12
N ILE A 257 -27.09 -22.90 7.38
CA ILE A 257 -26.55 -23.85 6.40
C ILE A 257 -26.59 -25.24 7.01
N ASN A 258 -27.04 -26.22 6.23
CA ASN A 258 -27.14 -27.61 6.62
C ASN A 258 -25.81 -28.12 7.21
N TYR A 259 -25.87 -28.80 8.35
CA TYR A 259 -24.70 -29.32 9.06
C TYR A 259 -24.13 -30.61 8.45
N VAL A 260 -24.90 -31.30 7.61
CA VAL A 260 -24.46 -32.55 6.98
C VAL A 260 -23.49 -32.23 5.85
N THR A 261 -22.22 -32.54 6.08
CA THR A 261 -21.08 -32.21 5.19
C THR A 261 -21.21 -32.75 3.77
N LYS A 262 -21.92 -33.86 3.56
CA LYS A 262 -22.16 -34.42 2.22
C LYS A 262 -22.90 -33.46 1.27
N TYR A 263 -23.63 -32.48 1.81
CA TYR A 263 -24.38 -31.50 1.03
C TYR A 263 -23.58 -30.21 0.72
N HIS A 264 -22.47 -29.98 1.43
CA HIS A 264 -21.63 -28.80 1.27
C HIS A 264 -21.03 -28.63 -0.14
N PRO A 265 -20.55 -29.68 -0.83
CA PRO A 265 -20.04 -29.55 -2.19
C PRO A 265 -21.11 -29.08 -3.19
N PHE A 266 -22.36 -29.51 -3.03
CA PHE A 266 -23.47 -29.08 -3.90
C PHE A 266 -23.73 -27.58 -3.75
N LEU A 267 -23.73 -27.08 -2.51
CA LEU A 267 -23.88 -25.65 -2.23
C LEU A 267 -22.70 -24.84 -2.78
N ALA A 268 -21.46 -25.34 -2.63
CA ALA A 268 -20.27 -24.71 -3.20
C ALA A 268 -20.33 -24.63 -4.74
N ASN A 269 -20.75 -25.71 -5.40
CA ASN A 269 -20.93 -25.74 -6.86
C ASN A 269 -22.05 -24.78 -7.32
N TYR A 270 -23.12 -24.64 -6.55
CA TYR A 270 -24.15 -23.64 -6.81
C TYR A 270 -23.59 -22.22 -6.76
N ILE A 271 -22.83 -21.87 -5.71
CA ILE A 271 -22.22 -20.54 -5.59
C ILE A 271 -21.25 -20.30 -6.76
N SER A 272 -20.38 -21.28 -7.05
CA SER A 272 -19.39 -21.18 -8.14
C SER A 272 -20.04 -21.00 -9.51
N SER A 273 -21.05 -21.81 -9.85
CA SER A 273 -21.73 -21.74 -11.15
C SER A 273 -22.43 -20.40 -11.40
N LYS A 274 -23.05 -19.82 -10.35
CA LYS A 274 -23.67 -18.49 -10.44
C LYS A 274 -22.65 -17.36 -10.55
N THR A 275 -21.50 -17.50 -9.89
CA THR A 275 -20.44 -16.48 -9.84
C THR A 275 -19.89 -16.16 -11.24
N ILE A 276 -19.77 -17.15 -12.12
CA ILE A 276 -19.20 -16.99 -13.47
C ILE A 276 -19.95 -15.93 -14.31
N THR A 277 -21.26 -15.81 -14.09
CA THR A 277 -22.13 -14.94 -14.88
C THR A 277 -22.41 -13.59 -14.25
N ALA A 278 -21.83 -13.31 -13.08
CA ALA A 278 -22.19 -12.17 -12.25
C ALA A 278 -21.29 -10.93 -12.46
N THR A 279 -21.71 -9.79 -11.91
CA THR A 279 -20.99 -8.51 -11.96
C THR A 279 -19.57 -8.63 -11.39
N LYS A 280 -18.60 -7.91 -11.95
CA LYS A 280 -17.21 -7.92 -11.48
C LYS A 280 -16.98 -6.90 -10.37
N TRP A 281 -16.61 -7.37 -9.19
CA TRP A 281 -16.30 -6.56 -8.01
C TRP A 281 -14.80 -6.41 -7.79
N ARG A 282 -14.42 -5.32 -7.13
CA ARG A 282 -13.07 -5.09 -6.62
C ARG A 282 -13.06 -5.27 -5.11
N ILE A 283 -12.25 -6.21 -4.64
CA ILE A 283 -12.10 -6.47 -3.21
C ILE A 283 -10.82 -5.81 -2.73
N VAL A 284 -10.89 -5.16 -1.59
CA VAL A 284 -9.75 -4.50 -0.93
C VAL A 284 -9.64 -4.97 0.51
N SER A 285 -8.46 -4.82 1.09
CA SER A 285 -8.19 -5.15 2.50
C SER A 285 -7.91 -3.92 3.37
N SER A 286 -7.91 -2.72 2.77
CA SER A 286 -7.66 -1.45 3.43
C SER A 286 -8.68 -0.38 3.08
N SER A 287 -8.92 0.55 4.02
CA SER A 287 -9.75 1.74 3.82
C SER A 287 -9.06 2.78 2.93
N GLY A 288 -9.72 3.92 2.71
CA GLY A 288 -9.16 5.08 2.04
C GLY A 288 -9.46 5.13 0.53
N TRP A 289 -8.64 5.88 -0.20
CA TRP A 289 -8.88 6.16 -1.63
C TRP A 289 -8.59 4.95 -2.52
N LYS A 290 -9.58 4.55 -3.33
CA LYS A 290 -9.49 3.50 -4.36
C LYS A 290 -10.01 4.05 -5.70
N ASN A 291 -9.10 4.52 -6.55
CA ASN A 291 -9.35 4.92 -7.94
C ASN A 291 -10.62 5.75 -8.17
N GLY A 292 -10.77 6.87 -7.45
CA GLY A 292 -11.93 7.76 -7.55
C GLY A 292 -12.84 7.70 -6.32
N ALA A 293 -13.09 6.52 -5.78
CA ALA A 293 -13.91 6.31 -4.58
C ALA A 293 -13.09 6.38 -3.28
N TYR A 294 -13.77 6.62 -2.17
CA TYR A 294 -13.21 6.52 -0.82
C TYR A 294 -13.95 5.46 -0.01
N ILE A 295 -13.23 4.60 0.68
CA ILE A 295 -13.79 3.57 1.56
C ILE A 295 -13.56 3.98 3.01
N TYR A 296 -14.63 4.17 3.78
CA TYR A 296 -14.56 4.39 5.21
C TYR A 296 -14.14 3.12 5.97
N PRO A 297 -13.59 3.24 7.19
CA PRO A 297 -13.21 2.07 7.98
C PRO A 297 -14.36 1.10 8.28
N ASN A 298 -15.61 1.57 8.37
CA ASN A 298 -16.80 0.71 8.50
C ASN A 298 -17.26 0.05 7.18
N GLY A 299 -16.51 0.21 6.09
CA GLY A 299 -16.83 -0.34 4.78
C GLY A 299 -17.79 0.51 3.94
N GLU A 300 -18.30 1.63 4.44
CA GLU A 300 -19.09 2.57 3.65
C GLU A 300 -18.26 3.14 2.49
N ILE A 301 -18.84 3.19 1.29
CA ILE A 301 -18.19 3.68 0.08
C ILE A 301 -18.78 5.04 -0.28
N ILE A 302 -17.91 6.05 -0.40
CA ILE A 302 -18.27 7.39 -0.83
C ILE A 302 -17.74 7.63 -2.24
N GLY A 303 -18.65 8.06 -3.12
CA GLY A 303 -18.38 8.20 -4.55
C GLY A 303 -18.30 6.85 -5.27
N GLU A 304 -17.78 6.88 -6.49
CA GLU A 304 -17.64 5.70 -7.35
C GLU A 304 -16.21 5.59 -7.87
N MET A 305 -15.79 4.37 -8.22
CA MET A 305 -14.53 4.19 -8.95
C MET A 305 -14.66 4.81 -10.34
N ASP A 306 -13.55 5.33 -10.88
CA ASP A 306 -13.51 5.91 -12.24
C ASP A 306 -13.96 4.91 -13.32
N ASN A 307 -13.73 3.61 -13.09
CA ASN A 307 -14.15 2.51 -13.98
C ASN A 307 -15.51 1.90 -13.62
N LYS A 308 -16.24 2.49 -12.65
CA LYS A 308 -17.57 2.10 -12.18
C LYS A 308 -17.70 0.67 -11.65
N GLN A 309 -16.59 0.03 -11.27
CA GLN A 309 -16.64 -1.28 -10.64
C GLN A 309 -17.03 -1.13 -9.16
N PRO A 310 -17.94 -1.97 -8.63
CA PRO A 310 -18.29 -1.94 -7.21
C PRO A 310 -17.12 -2.41 -6.34
N LEU A 311 -16.98 -1.80 -5.18
CA LEU A 311 -15.94 -2.09 -4.19
C LEU A 311 -16.49 -2.89 -3.01
N PHE A 312 -15.64 -3.71 -2.39
CA PHE A 312 -15.96 -4.39 -1.14
C PHE A 312 -14.73 -4.47 -0.23
N LEU A 313 -14.89 -4.07 1.04
CA LEU A 313 -13.86 -4.15 2.06
C LEU A 313 -13.95 -5.49 2.81
N ARG A 314 -12.95 -6.36 2.63
CA ARG A 314 -12.96 -7.73 3.18
C ARG A 314 -12.78 -7.79 4.70
N ASN A 315 -12.08 -6.81 5.28
CA ASN A 315 -11.68 -6.82 6.68
C ASN A 315 -12.00 -5.46 7.31
N GLN A 316 -13.16 -5.36 7.94
CA GLN A 316 -13.48 -4.20 8.78
C GLN A 316 -12.75 -4.30 10.12
N PRO A 317 -12.31 -3.17 10.71
CA PRO A 317 -11.75 -3.16 12.06
C PRO A 317 -12.78 -3.61 13.09
N ILE A 318 -12.30 -4.07 14.24
CA ILE A 318 -13.15 -4.31 15.41
C ILE A 318 -13.83 -2.98 15.78
N ASN A 319 -15.12 -3.04 16.09
CA ASN A 319 -15.99 -1.89 16.37
C ASN A 319 -16.08 -0.90 15.19
N ALA A 320 -16.22 -1.41 13.97
CA ALA A 320 -16.41 -0.59 12.77
C ALA A 320 -17.64 0.34 12.88
N ASP A 321 -18.66 -0.06 13.64
CA ASP A 321 -19.86 0.72 13.96
C ASP A 321 -19.55 2.07 14.63
N LEU A 322 -18.41 2.20 15.31
CA LEU A 322 -17.97 3.49 15.87
C LEU A 322 -17.67 4.55 14.79
N PHE A 323 -17.48 4.17 13.53
CA PHE A 323 -17.31 5.10 12.40
C PHE A 323 -18.63 5.54 11.78
N ASN A 324 -19.78 5.07 12.27
CA ASN A 324 -21.09 5.48 11.76
C ASN A 324 -21.34 6.98 11.98
N GLN A 325 -22.26 7.52 11.20
CA GLN A 325 -22.74 8.89 11.37
C GLN A 325 -23.86 8.92 12.42
N SER A 326 -23.80 9.85 13.38
CA SER A 326 -24.81 9.98 14.44
C SER A 326 -25.70 11.23 14.34
N CYS A 327 -25.36 12.18 13.45
CA CYS A 327 -25.99 13.50 13.39
C CYS A 327 -25.85 14.14 12.01
N THR A 328 -26.47 15.31 11.81
CA THR A 328 -26.29 16.17 10.64
C THR A 328 -25.06 17.07 10.77
N LEU A 329 -24.55 17.59 9.64
CA LEU A 329 -23.39 18.51 9.66
C LEU A 329 -23.67 19.78 10.49
N ALA A 330 -24.89 20.32 10.42
CA ALA A 330 -25.28 21.49 11.18
C ALA A 330 -25.23 21.24 12.70
N GLU A 331 -25.73 20.09 13.15
CA GLU A 331 -25.67 19.67 14.55
C GLU A 331 -24.23 19.46 15.01
N TRP A 332 -23.40 18.77 14.22
CA TRP A 332 -21.98 18.59 14.54
C TRP A 332 -21.25 19.93 14.64
N ARG A 333 -21.51 20.86 13.72
CA ARG A 333 -20.88 22.18 13.73
C ARG A 333 -21.27 22.99 14.96
N GLU A 334 -22.54 22.97 15.36
CA GLU A 334 -23.03 23.71 16.53
C GLU A 334 -22.56 23.10 17.86
N ASN A 335 -22.50 21.77 17.94
CA ASN A 335 -22.22 21.06 19.19
C ASN A 335 -20.75 20.67 19.38
N VAL A 336 -19.93 20.66 18.31
CA VAL A 336 -18.53 20.25 18.37
C VAL A 336 -17.61 21.30 17.76
N ALA A 337 -17.71 21.57 16.45
CA ALA A 337 -16.73 22.41 15.74
C ALA A 337 -16.63 23.84 16.26
N LYS A 338 -17.77 24.45 16.61
CA LYS A 338 -17.88 25.80 17.17
C LYS A 338 -16.95 26.00 18.38
N TYR A 339 -16.77 24.96 19.20
CA TYR A 339 -15.99 25.03 20.42
C TYR A 339 -14.47 24.96 20.19
N ALA A 340 -14.02 24.68 18.96
CA ALA A 340 -12.61 24.81 18.60
C ALA A 340 -12.13 26.27 18.62
N LYS A 341 -13.04 27.23 18.36
CA LYS A 341 -12.70 28.65 18.22
C LYS A 341 -12.01 29.21 19.46
N GLY A 342 -10.90 29.92 19.22
CA GLY A 342 -10.09 30.54 20.27
C GLY A 342 -9.20 29.56 21.06
N ASN A 343 -9.05 28.31 20.62
CA ASN A 343 -8.11 27.34 21.17
C ASN A 343 -7.25 26.74 20.04
N ASP A 344 -6.02 27.21 19.90
CA ASP A 344 -5.15 26.93 18.74
C ASP A 344 -4.90 25.43 18.52
N LEU A 345 -4.60 24.68 19.58
CA LEU A 345 -4.35 23.23 19.48
C LEU A 345 -5.61 22.41 19.17
N ILE A 346 -6.81 22.92 19.51
CA ILE A 346 -8.06 22.27 19.12
C ILE A 346 -8.31 22.51 17.63
N ILE A 347 -8.11 23.74 17.14
CA ILE A 347 -8.17 24.06 15.70
C ILE A 347 -7.17 23.20 14.94
N LEU A 348 -5.91 23.14 15.40
CA LEU A 348 -4.88 22.30 14.81
C LEU A 348 -5.33 20.84 14.70
N SER A 349 -5.87 20.27 15.78
CA SER A 349 -6.29 18.86 15.82
C SER A 349 -7.47 18.57 14.89
N LEU A 350 -8.41 19.51 14.81
CA LEU A 350 -9.53 19.43 13.89
C LEU A 350 -9.06 19.48 12.43
N LEU A 351 -8.18 20.42 12.09
CA LEU A 351 -7.65 20.56 10.73
C LEU A 351 -6.74 19.38 10.37
N PHE A 352 -5.96 18.87 11.32
CA PHE A 352 -5.14 17.68 11.16
C PHE A 352 -5.97 16.45 10.80
N ALA A 353 -7.13 16.27 11.43
CA ALA A 353 -8.09 15.23 11.07
C ALA A 353 -8.52 15.36 9.60
N LEU A 354 -8.96 16.56 9.20
CA LEU A 354 -9.44 16.83 7.83
C LEU A 354 -8.33 16.73 6.77
N THR A 355 -7.06 16.91 7.14
CA THR A 355 -5.93 16.77 6.21
C THR A 355 -5.64 15.33 5.83
N ALA A 356 -6.02 14.34 6.65
CA ALA A 356 -5.71 12.93 6.40
C ALA A 356 -6.10 12.42 5.00
N PRO A 357 -7.35 12.59 4.51
CA PRO A 357 -7.74 12.18 3.16
C PRO A 357 -7.15 13.07 2.07
N VAL A 358 -6.62 14.25 2.38
CA VAL A 358 -6.08 15.18 1.37
C VAL A 358 -4.67 14.75 0.94
N LEU A 359 -3.90 14.11 1.82
CA LEU A 359 -2.49 13.82 1.57
C LEU A 359 -2.24 13.09 0.25
N LYS A 360 -3.04 12.05 -0.05
CA LYS A 360 -2.92 11.28 -1.29
C LYS A 360 -3.35 12.06 -2.54
N ILE A 361 -4.29 12.98 -2.40
CA ILE A 361 -4.80 13.83 -3.49
C ILE A 361 -3.75 14.85 -3.95
N VAL A 362 -2.98 15.39 -2.99
CA VAL A 362 -1.95 16.40 -3.26
C VAL A 362 -0.51 15.84 -3.22
N ASN A 363 -0.39 14.51 -3.19
CA ASN A 363 0.87 13.78 -3.11
C ASN A 363 1.81 14.30 -2.00
N ALA A 364 1.26 14.56 -0.82
CA ALA A 364 2.02 14.99 0.36
C ALA A 364 2.41 13.79 1.24
N PRO A 365 3.58 13.83 1.91
CA PRO A 365 3.95 12.81 2.88
C PRO A 365 3.01 12.85 4.09
N HIS A 366 2.76 11.69 4.69
CA HIS A 366 2.08 11.63 5.98
C HIS A 366 3.05 11.92 7.13
N PHE A 367 2.51 12.48 8.21
CA PHE A 367 3.24 12.83 9.42
C PHE A 367 2.32 12.71 10.64
N GLY A 368 2.90 12.73 11.83
CA GLY A 368 2.18 12.72 13.10
C GLY A 368 2.34 14.02 13.87
N ILE A 369 1.42 14.24 14.81
CA ILE A 369 1.53 15.27 15.85
C ILE A 369 1.46 14.57 17.20
N HIS A 370 2.37 14.93 18.10
CA HIS A 370 2.35 14.52 19.49
C HIS A 370 2.13 15.74 20.38
N ILE A 371 0.97 15.80 21.03
CA ILE A 371 0.61 16.86 21.96
C ILE A 371 1.02 16.43 23.37
N TYR A 372 1.94 17.16 24.01
CA TYR A 372 2.45 16.80 25.33
C TYR A 372 2.33 17.94 26.35
N GLY A 373 2.37 17.60 27.63
CA GLY A 373 2.30 18.56 28.73
C GLY A 373 1.67 17.93 29.97
N ASP A 374 1.55 18.67 31.05
CA ASP A 374 1.06 18.11 32.32
C ASP A 374 -0.34 17.47 32.19
N SER A 375 -0.60 16.47 33.04
CA SER A 375 -1.90 15.84 33.14
C SER A 375 -3.00 16.84 33.49
N SER A 376 -4.25 16.50 33.14
CA SER A 376 -5.45 17.25 33.52
C SER A 376 -5.56 18.70 32.99
N LYS A 377 -4.77 19.09 31.98
CA LYS A 377 -4.89 20.40 31.31
C LYS A 377 -5.91 20.45 30.17
N GLY A 378 -6.46 19.31 29.75
CA GLY A 378 -7.48 19.23 28.68
C GLY A 378 -6.97 18.71 27.32
N LYS A 379 -5.76 18.14 27.25
CA LYS A 379 -5.19 17.55 26.01
C LYS A 379 -6.12 16.59 25.28
N SER A 380 -6.88 15.77 26.01
CA SER A 380 -7.80 14.78 25.42
C SER A 380 -8.95 15.40 24.63
N ILE A 381 -9.27 16.68 24.84
CA ILE A 381 -10.23 17.39 23.98
C ILE A 381 -9.77 17.37 22.52
N CYS A 382 -8.47 17.56 22.27
CA CYS A 382 -7.87 17.53 20.94
C CYS A 382 -8.11 16.18 20.26
N SER A 383 -7.83 15.07 20.96
CA SER A 383 -8.11 13.70 20.50
C SER A 383 -9.59 13.51 20.14
N HIS A 384 -10.48 13.90 21.05
CA HIS A 384 -11.91 13.62 20.94
C HIS A 384 -12.56 14.40 19.80
N ILE A 385 -12.22 15.69 19.66
CA ILE A 385 -12.73 16.52 18.55
C ILE A 385 -12.20 15.99 17.21
N ALA A 386 -10.92 15.63 17.13
CA ALA A 386 -10.34 15.08 15.91
C ALA A 386 -11.01 13.75 15.50
N ASN A 387 -11.23 12.83 16.45
CA ASN A 387 -11.98 11.58 16.19
C ASN A 387 -13.41 11.85 15.73
N SER A 388 -14.11 12.83 16.34
CA SER A 388 -15.50 13.15 16.03
C SER A 388 -15.76 13.45 14.54
N VAL A 389 -14.72 13.84 13.79
CA VAL A 389 -14.79 14.04 12.34
C VAL A 389 -15.19 12.75 11.62
N TYR A 390 -14.65 11.60 12.04
CA TYR A 390 -14.83 10.31 11.38
C TYR A 390 -15.74 9.34 12.11
N GLY A 391 -15.88 9.48 13.43
CA GLY A 391 -16.73 8.60 14.24
C GLY A 391 -16.69 8.96 15.72
N HIS A 392 -17.09 8.05 16.60
CA HIS A 392 -17.25 8.32 18.03
C HIS A 392 -15.96 8.89 18.67
N GLY A 393 -16.07 10.04 19.35
CA GLY A 393 -14.91 10.83 19.78
C GLY A 393 -13.92 10.13 20.71
N LYS A 394 -14.42 9.36 21.68
CA LYS A 394 -13.58 8.67 22.68
C LYS A 394 -13.23 7.25 22.25
N ASP A 395 -14.23 6.43 21.96
CA ASP A 395 -14.05 4.99 21.75
C ASP A 395 -13.29 4.63 20.45
N LEU A 396 -13.09 5.59 19.54
CA LEU A 396 -12.16 5.44 18.41
C LEU A 396 -10.69 5.64 18.78
N GLU A 397 -10.38 6.15 19.96
CA GLU A 397 -9.00 6.28 20.42
C GLU A 397 -8.36 4.89 20.64
N ARG A 398 -7.05 4.78 20.42
CA ARG A 398 -6.30 3.53 20.53
C ARG A 398 -5.13 3.70 21.47
N SER A 399 -4.83 2.68 22.28
CA SER A 399 -3.68 2.71 23.17
C SER A 399 -2.40 2.34 22.41
N TRP A 400 -1.27 2.93 22.80
CA TRP A 400 0.07 2.44 22.42
C TRP A 400 0.39 1.06 23.03
N SER A 401 -0.39 0.59 24.01
CA SER A 401 -0.30 -0.76 24.60
C SER A 401 -0.88 -1.82 23.66
N ALA A 402 -0.18 -2.12 22.57
CA ALA A 402 -0.63 -3.09 21.59
C ALA A 402 0.56 -3.80 20.93
N THR A 403 0.33 -5.00 20.38
CA THR A 403 1.38 -5.68 19.62
C THR A 403 1.69 -4.95 18.32
N ARG A 404 2.91 -5.11 17.80
CA ARG A 404 3.34 -4.58 16.50
C ARG A 404 2.33 -4.85 15.39
N THR A 405 1.82 -6.08 15.32
CA THR A 405 0.87 -6.51 14.28
C THR A 405 -0.48 -5.80 14.44
N ALA A 406 -0.95 -5.61 15.67
CA ALA A 406 -2.20 -4.90 15.93
C ALA A 406 -2.11 -3.42 15.51
N LEU A 407 -1.02 -2.72 15.85
CA LEU A 407 -0.79 -1.33 15.46
C LEU A 407 -0.74 -1.14 13.94
N ILE A 408 -0.05 -2.04 13.22
CA ILE A 408 0.03 -2.00 11.77
C ILE A 408 -1.34 -2.27 11.13
N ASN A 409 -2.07 -3.26 11.63
CA ASN A 409 -3.41 -3.56 11.12
C ASN A 409 -4.38 -2.40 11.34
N GLU A 410 -4.29 -1.70 12.48
CA GLU A 410 -5.08 -0.49 12.73
C GLU A 410 -4.71 0.64 11.75
N ALA A 411 -3.41 0.84 11.47
CA ALA A 411 -2.95 1.82 10.50
C ALA A 411 -3.44 1.52 9.06
N ILE A 412 -3.48 0.24 8.68
CA ILE A 412 -4.04 -0.22 7.40
C ILE A 412 -5.57 -0.04 7.35
N ALA A 413 -6.26 -0.34 8.45
CA ALA A 413 -7.71 -0.15 8.57
C ALA A 413 -8.13 1.33 8.59
N ARG A 414 -7.18 2.24 8.87
CA ARG A 414 -7.34 3.71 8.79
C ARG A 414 -6.45 4.34 7.73
N ASN A 415 -6.19 3.61 6.65
CA ASN A 415 -5.49 4.17 5.50
C ASN A 415 -6.26 5.35 4.90
N ASP A 416 -5.54 6.43 4.56
CA ASP A 416 -6.04 7.75 4.16
C ASP A 416 -7.03 8.37 5.18
N CYS A 417 -6.91 8.03 6.46
CA CYS A 417 -7.74 8.49 7.56
C CYS A 417 -6.88 8.79 8.83
N LEU A 418 -7.49 9.39 9.84
CA LEU A 418 -6.86 9.74 11.12
C LEU A 418 -6.78 8.53 12.07
N LEU A 419 -5.60 8.33 12.66
CA LEU A 419 -5.38 7.42 13.79
C LEU A 419 -5.03 8.21 15.06
N VAL A 420 -5.91 8.17 16.06
CA VAL A 420 -5.68 8.84 17.35
C VAL A 420 -5.15 7.82 18.36
N MET A 421 -4.02 8.13 18.98
CA MET A 421 -3.29 7.26 19.87
C MET A 421 -3.11 7.91 21.25
N ASP A 422 -3.55 7.25 22.31
CA ASP A 422 -3.47 7.75 23.68
C ASP A 422 -2.35 7.10 24.49
N GLU A 423 -1.81 7.88 25.43
CA GLU A 423 -0.81 7.49 26.43
C GLU A 423 0.43 6.81 25.83
N LEU A 424 1.29 7.60 25.19
CA LEU A 424 2.59 7.13 24.66
C LEU A 424 3.46 6.43 25.73
N THR A 425 3.26 6.74 27.00
CA THR A 425 3.87 6.07 28.16
C THR A 425 3.65 4.57 28.18
N ASN A 426 2.56 4.08 27.59
CA ASN A 426 2.21 2.66 27.54
C ASN A 426 2.86 1.89 26.38
N LEU A 427 3.72 2.55 25.58
CA LEU A 427 4.47 1.88 24.52
C LEU A 427 5.42 0.84 25.12
N SER A 428 5.27 -0.41 24.70
CA SER A 428 6.13 -1.50 25.17
C SER A 428 7.61 -1.27 24.81
N PRO A 429 8.55 -1.38 25.77
CA PRO A 429 9.98 -1.29 25.50
C PRO A 429 10.49 -2.31 24.47
N ASP A 430 9.79 -3.43 24.26
CA ASP A 430 10.17 -4.48 23.32
C ASP A 430 9.83 -4.14 21.87
N LEU A 431 8.91 -3.21 21.63
CA LEU A 431 8.60 -2.72 20.28
C LEU A 431 9.70 -1.77 19.76
N GLY A 432 10.50 -1.19 20.67
CA GLY A 432 11.59 -0.30 20.31
C GLY A 432 11.14 1.01 19.65
N VAL A 433 12.10 1.81 19.20
CA VAL A 433 11.88 2.96 18.27
C VAL A 433 11.41 2.48 16.89
N GLY A 434 11.55 1.18 16.59
CA GLY A 434 11.26 0.63 15.27
C GLY A 434 9.79 0.73 14.86
N ILE A 435 8.83 0.58 15.79
CA ILE A 435 7.41 0.61 15.46
C ILE A 435 6.90 2.00 15.12
N THR A 436 7.35 3.03 15.84
CA THR A 436 6.98 4.43 15.52
C THR A 436 7.50 4.79 14.13
N TYR A 437 8.75 4.41 13.82
CA TYR A 437 9.32 4.62 12.50
C TYR A 437 8.58 3.86 11.38
N GLU A 438 8.15 2.63 11.62
CA GLU A 438 7.37 1.85 10.66
C GLU A 438 6.00 2.48 10.38
N LEU A 439 5.29 2.91 11.44
CA LEU A 439 3.99 3.59 11.32
C LEU A 439 4.07 4.84 10.40
N PHE A 440 5.15 5.61 10.49
CA PHE A 440 5.39 6.80 9.65
C PHE A 440 6.13 6.52 8.34
N GLN A 441 6.53 5.27 8.07
CA GLN A 441 6.99 4.87 6.74
C GLN A 441 5.82 4.45 5.86
N GLY A 442 4.76 3.91 6.46
CA GLY A 442 3.60 3.47 5.69
C GLY A 442 3.81 2.16 4.94
N VAL A 443 4.78 1.34 5.35
CA VAL A 443 5.16 0.11 4.64
C VAL A 443 5.35 -1.03 5.64
N GLU A 444 4.63 -2.13 5.44
CA GLU A 444 4.78 -3.32 6.27
C GLU A 444 6.12 -3.99 6.02
N LYS A 445 6.78 -4.45 7.08
CA LYS A 445 7.97 -5.31 6.92
C LYS A 445 7.64 -6.57 6.12
N MET A 446 8.46 -6.85 5.09
CA MET A 446 8.37 -8.05 4.26
C MET A 446 8.45 -9.33 5.10
N ARG A 447 7.55 -10.28 4.84
CA ARG A 447 7.49 -11.57 5.54
C ARG A 447 7.38 -12.71 4.52
N GLY A 448 7.99 -13.85 4.83
CA GLY A 448 7.75 -15.10 4.12
C GLY A 448 6.29 -15.57 4.29
N ASN A 449 5.78 -16.25 3.29
CA ASN A 449 4.52 -16.97 3.33
C ASN A 449 4.80 -18.44 3.65
N ALA A 450 4.21 -18.94 4.73
CA ALA A 450 4.49 -20.28 5.24
C ALA A 450 4.03 -21.39 4.27
N ASP A 451 2.96 -21.14 3.50
CA ASP A 451 2.29 -22.19 2.72
C ASP A 451 2.94 -22.46 1.36
N ASN A 452 3.61 -21.47 0.76
CA ASN A 452 4.15 -21.58 -0.60
C ASN A 452 5.62 -21.17 -0.74
N GLY A 453 6.30 -20.85 0.36
CA GLY A 453 7.72 -20.47 0.37
C GLY A 453 8.04 -19.14 -0.33
N GLN A 454 7.04 -18.41 -0.83
CA GLN A 454 7.22 -17.07 -1.42
C GLN A 454 7.08 -15.99 -0.35
N ASN A 455 7.44 -14.74 -0.65
CA ASN A 455 7.13 -13.64 0.25
C ASN A 455 5.66 -13.25 0.15
N ARG A 456 5.04 -12.89 1.29
CA ARG A 456 3.73 -12.22 1.31
C ARG A 456 3.83 -10.87 0.61
N ARG A 457 2.74 -10.45 -0.03
CA ARG A 457 2.65 -9.08 -0.56
C ARG A 457 2.80 -8.08 0.58
N ILE A 458 3.54 -7.01 0.30
CA ILE A 458 3.78 -5.93 1.25
C ILE A 458 2.54 -5.04 1.26
N ARG A 459 1.94 -4.86 2.43
CA ARG A 459 0.84 -3.91 2.63
C ARG A 459 1.40 -2.53 2.92
N ASN A 460 0.78 -1.50 2.36
CA ASN A 460 1.16 -0.11 2.57
C ASN A 460 -0.02 0.65 3.16
N TRP A 461 0.27 1.73 3.87
CA TRP A 461 -0.73 2.66 4.39
C TRP A 461 -0.20 4.10 4.38
N GLN A 462 -1.13 5.04 4.44
CA GLN A 462 -0.87 6.46 4.59
C GLN A 462 -1.85 7.00 5.63
N THR A 463 -1.44 7.06 6.89
CA THR A 463 -2.28 7.52 8.00
C THR A 463 -1.63 8.69 8.73
N MET A 464 -2.43 9.64 9.18
CA MET A 464 -1.99 10.72 10.06
C MET A 464 -2.21 10.29 11.50
N ILE A 465 -1.17 10.41 12.33
CA ILE A 465 -1.23 9.97 13.73
C ILE A 465 -1.28 11.18 14.64
N LEU A 466 -2.39 11.34 15.36
CA LEU A 466 -2.49 12.29 16.47
C LEU A 466 -2.25 11.52 17.76
N SER A 467 -1.23 11.91 18.51
CA SER A 467 -0.88 11.27 19.77
C SER A 467 -0.87 12.30 20.89
N ASN A 468 -1.08 11.86 22.12
CA ASN A 468 -0.89 12.69 23.29
C ASN A 468 -0.08 11.99 24.39
N GLY A 469 0.48 12.78 25.31
CA GLY A 469 1.29 12.26 26.42
C GLY A 469 1.68 13.34 27.44
N GLU A 470 2.46 12.95 28.44
CA GLU A 470 2.96 13.88 29.46
C GLU A 470 4.28 14.56 29.06
N LYS A 471 5.14 13.82 28.37
CA LYS A 471 6.47 14.29 27.90
C LYS A 471 6.51 14.31 26.39
N ASN A 472 7.45 15.09 25.82
CA ASN A 472 7.72 14.99 24.40
C ASN A 472 8.15 13.54 24.04
N LEU A 473 7.98 13.15 22.78
CA LEU A 473 8.30 11.82 22.26
C LEU A 473 9.75 11.43 22.58
N VAL A 474 10.70 12.34 22.44
CA VAL A 474 12.13 12.03 22.60
C VAL A 474 12.43 11.63 24.03
N ASP A 475 11.96 12.41 24.99
CA ASP A 475 12.19 12.18 26.40
C ASP A 475 11.39 10.96 26.89
N GLN A 476 10.19 10.76 26.36
CA GLN A 476 9.42 9.55 26.62
C GLN A 476 10.15 8.30 26.11
N LEU A 477 10.68 8.31 24.89
CA LEU A 477 11.43 7.19 24.34
C LEU A 477 12.75 6.99 25.11
N LYS A 478 13.45 8.05 25.51
CA LYS A 478 14.63 7.95 26.39
C LYS A 478 14.26 7.22 27.68
N ASP A 479 13.16 7.58 28.32
CA ASP A 479 12.72 6.94 29.56
C ASP A 479 12.38 5.45 29.37
N ILE A 480 11.66 5.13 28.28
CA ILE A 480 11.28 3.74 27.93
C ILE A 480 12.53 2.88 27.61
N PHE A 481 13.55 3.44 26.96
CA PHE A 481 14.72 2.69 26.47
C PHE A 481 15.99 2.82 27.31
N LYS A 482 15.96 3.58 28.42
CA LYS A 482 17.09 3.72 29.37
C LYS A 482 17.70 2.37 29.80
N GLU A 483 16.93 1.29 29.77
CA GLU A 483 17.37 -0.06 30.15
C GLU A 483 18.22 -0.79 29.09
N LYS A 484 18.24 -0.33 27.82
CA LYS A 484 19.02 -0.94 26.73
C LYS A 484 20.08 0.05 26.20
N LYS A 485 21.31 -0.06 26.69
CA LYS A 485 22.47 0.74 26.21
C LYS A 485 22.60 0.68 24.68
N GLY A 486 22.58 1.84 24.00
CA GLY A 486 23.01 1.98 22.61
C GLY A 486 21.98 2.46 21.59
N ASN A 487 20.70 2.62 21.95
CA ASN A 487 19.68 3.12 21.02
C ASN A 487 19.54 4.65 21.11
N VAL A 488 20.35 5.36 20.33
CA VAL A 488 20.19 6.82 20.14
C VAL A 488 19.10 7.04 19.09
N VAL A 489 18.02 7.75 19.48
CA VAL A 489 16.98 8.23 18.55
C VAL A 489 17.64 9.16 17.52
N LYS A 490 17.51 8.87 16.21
CA LYS A 490 18.17 9.69 15.19
C LYS A 490 17.36 10.96 14.93
N ALA A 491 18.01 12.12 14.82
CA ALA A 491 17.32 13.40 14.62
C ALA A 491 16.41 13.46 13.38
N GLY A 492 16.74 12.72 12.31
CA GLY A 492 15.86 12.60 11.12
C GLY A 492 14.53 11.89 11.38
N GLU A 493 14.44 11.12 12.46
CA GLU A 493 13.23 10.43 12.92
C GLU A 493 12.30 11.39 13.68
N LEU A 494 12.84 12.46 14.27
CA LEU A 494 12.09 13.46 15.07
C LEU A 494 11.20 14.37 14.23
N VAL A 495 11.46 14.47 12.93
CA VAL A 495 10.75 15.39 12.03
C VAL A 495 9.43 14.79 11.51
N ARG A 496 9.20 13.48 11.68
CA ARG A 496 7.97 12.80 11.24
C ARG A 496 6.86 12.80 12.27
N MET A 497 7.17 13.08 13.54
CA MET A 497 6.20 13.25 14.61
C MET A 497 6.48 14.57 15.32
N LEU A 498 5.65 15.58 15.02
CA LEU A 498 5.85 16.94 15.50
C LEU A 498 5.42 17.03 16.96
N ASN A 499 6.36 17.34 17.85
CA ASN A 499 6.10 17.49 19.28
C ASN A 499 5.65 18.91 19.55
N ILE A 500 4.42 19.09 20.05
CA ILE A 500 3.86 20.42 20.30
C ILE A 500 3.43 20.50 21.77
N PRO A 501 3.97 21.44 22.55
CA PRO A 501 3.60 21.60 23.95
C PRO A 501 2.15 22.09 24.05
N PHE A 502 1.42 21.54 25.02
CA PHE A 502 0.08 21.93 25.39
C PHE A 502 0.12 22.85 26.61
N GLU A 503 -0.06 24.14 26.36
CA GLU A 503 0.03 25.18 27.40
C GLU A 503 -1.24 25.33 28.24
N GLY A 504 -2.36 24.73 27.80
CA GLY A 504 -3.66 24.86 28.45
C GLY A 504 -4.75 25.31 27.48
N LEU A 505 -5.99 25.37 27.97
CA LEU A 505 -7.12 25.92 27.24
C LEU A 505 -7.19 27.43 27.48
N THR A 506 -7.33 28.20 26.41
CA THR A 506 -7.39 29.67 26.41
C THR A 506 -8.82 30.20 26.39
N ASN A 507 -9.76 29.42 25.85
CA ASN A 507 -11.18 29.80 25.78
C ASN A 507 -12.09 28.66 26.28
N PHE A 508 -12.96 28.98 27.25
CA PHE A 508 -13.92 28.05 27.85
C PHE A 508 -15.36 28.27 27.36
N HIS A 509 -15.58 29.14 26.36
CA HIS A 509 -16.88 29.45 25.77
C HIS A 509 -17.95 29.80 26.81
N GLN A 510 -19.09 29.12 26.79
CA GLN A 510 -20.20 29.34 27.73
C GLN A 510 -19.81 29.15 29.20
N PHE A 511 -18.76 28.37 29.50
CA PHE A 511 -18.27 28.15 30.85
C PHE A 511 -17.36 29.29 31.33
N ALA A 512 -16.91 30.19 30.45
CA ALA A 512 -16.05 31.31 30.81
C ALA A 512 -16.74 32.28 31.79
N LEU A 513 -18.06 32.44 31.68
CA LEU A 513 -18.87 33.38 32.46
C LEU A 513 -19.84 32.69 33.45
N ASP A 514 -19.74 31.37 33.64
CA ASP A 514 -20.61 30.65 34.57
C ASP A 514 -20.26 31.01 36.02
N PRO A 515 -21.19 31.63 36.79
CA PRO A 515 -20.93 32.03 38.17
C PRO A 515 -20.73 30.83 39.12
N ASN A 516 -21.16 29.63 38.72
CA ASN A 516 -21.01 28.41 39.53
C ASN A 516 -19.63 27.74 39.34
N LEU A 517 -18.79 28.26 38.43
CA LEU A 517 -17.44 27.76 38.16
C LEU A 517 -16.41 28.82 38.61
N PRO A 518 -16.09 28.88 39.91
CA PRO A 518 -15.39 30.03 40.49
C PRO A 518 -13.91 30.11 40.11
N THR A 519 -13.30 29.03 39.60
CA THR A 519 -11.88 29.01 39.25
C THR A 519 -11.66 28.57 37.80
N PRO A 520 -10.52 28.94 37.17
CA PRO A 520 -10.15 28.45 35.83
C PRO A 520 -10.12 26.92 35.74
N TYR A 521 -9.76 26.24 36.83
CA TYR A 521 -9.77 24.78 36.89
C TYR A 521 -11.19 24.20 36.76
N HIS A 522 -12.18 24.74 37.48
CA HIS A 522 -13.57 24.30 37.36
C HIS A 522 -14.12 24.54 35.95
N LYS A 523 -13.77 25.69 35.33
CA LYS A 523 -14.16 26.03 33.95
C LYS A 523 -13.57 25.06 32.93
N SER A 524 -12.28 24.74 33.09
CA SER A 524 -11.58 23.76 32.26
C SER A 524 -12.24 22.39 32.36
N LEU A 525 -12.50 21.90 33.58
CA LEU A 525 -13.12 20.59 33.80
C LEU A 525 -14.52 20.52 33.17
N ALA A 526 -15.36 21.52 33.42
CA ALA A 526 -16.71 21.58 32.83
C ALA A 526 -16.68 21.60 31.31
N PHE A 527 -15.75 22.36 30.72
CA PHE A 527 -15.60 22.42 29.26
C PHE A 527 -15.08 21.08 28.69
N VAL A 528 -14.12 20.43 29.35
CA VAL A 528 -13.63 19.09 28.98
C VAL A 528 -14.79 18.09 28.99
N ASP A 529 -15.55 17.99 30.08
CA ASP A 529 -16.62 17.02 30.22
C ASP A 529 -17.76 17.27 29.22
N PHE A 530 -18.07 18.55 28.96
CA PHE A 530 -19.02 18.94 27.92
C PHE A 530 -18.60 18.46 26.53
N ILE A 531 -17.35 18.71 26.12
CA ILE A 531 -16.86 18.26 24.81
C ILE A 531 -16.78 16.74 24.73
N LYS A 532 -16.36 16.06 25.80
CA LYS A 532 -16.39 14.59 25.85
C LYS A 532 -17.80 14.05 25.62
N GLY A 533 -18.80 14.63 26.27
CA GLY A 533 -20.21 14.26 26.08
C GLY A 533 -20.71 14.54 24.67
N ASN A 534 -20.35 15.68 24.08
CA ASN A 534 -20.82 16.06 22.75
C ASN A 534 -20.17 15.24 21.63
N THR A 535 -18.87 15.00 21.69
CA THR A 535 -18.13 14.19 20.70
C THR A 535 -18.55 12.71 20.72
N GLY A 536 -19.18 12.23 21.79
CA GLY A 536 -19.84 10.92 21.85
C GLY A 536 -21.28 10.89 21.32
N LYS A 537 -21.90 12.05 21.05
CA LYS A 537 -23.29 12.16 20.56
C LYS A 537 -23.38 12.68 19.13
N PHE A 538 -22.49 13.59 18.75
CA PHE A 538 -22.47 14.25 17.47
C PHE A 538 -21.13 13.95 16.79
N TYR A 539 -21.13 12.98 15.87
CA TYR A 539 -19.91 12.54 15.20
C TYR A 539 -20.14 11.94 13.81
N GLY A 540 -19.04 11.73 13.10
CA GLY A 540 -18.95 10.95 11.86
C GLY A 540 -19.37 11.69 10.58
N VAL A 541 -20.17 12.74 10.68
CA VAL A 541 -20.68 13.46 9.50
C VAL A 541 -19.65 14.35 8.81
N ALA A 542 -18.77 15.02 9.57
CA ALA A 542 -17.88 16.03 9.01
C ALA A 542 -16.88 15.46 8.00
N GLY A 543 -16.31 14.28 8.30
CA GLY A 543 -15.40 13.60 7.39
C GLY A 543 -16.09 13.18 6.09
N ARG A 544 -17.36 12.75 6.15
CA ARG A 544 -18.13 12.27 4.98
C ARG A 544 -18.38 13.41 4.01
N GLU A 545 -18.88 14.52 4.54
CA GLU A 545 -19.10 15.76 3.80
C GLU A 545 -17.79 16.30 3.21
N TRP A 546 -16.70 16.25 3.99
CA TRP A 546 -15.40 16.68 3.52
C TRP A 546 -14.84 15.79 2.39
N ILE A 547 -14.97 14.47 2.49
CA ILE A 547 -14.55 13.53 1.44
C ILE A 547 -15.37 13.74 0.16
N ASN A 548 -16.69 13.94 0.27
CA ASN A 548 -17.54 14.31 -0.87
C ASN A 548 -17.05 15.60 -1.54
N PHE A 549 -16.72 16.63 -0.75
CA PHE A 549 -16.15 17.87 -1.27
C PHE A 549 -14.81 17.63 -2.00
N ILE A 550 -13.91 16.83 -1.42
CA ILE A 550 -12.61 16.49 -2.02
C ILE A 550 -12.81 15.81 -3.39
N ILE A 551 -13.72 14.83 -3.49
CA ILE A 551 -14.01 14.11 -4.74
C ILE A 551 -14.33 15.10 -5.87
N GLN A 552 -15.14 16.12 -5.56
CA GLN A 552 -15.60 17.12 -6.52
C GLN A 552 -14.56 18.23 -6.80
N ASN A 553 -13.57 18.43 -5.92
CA ASN A 553 -12.69 19.61 -5.93
C ASN A 553 -11.19 19.28 -5.88
N LYS A 554 -10.75 18.11 -6.38
CA LYS A 554 -9.32 17.72 -6.40
C LYS A 554 -8.37 18.77 -7.03
N PRO A 555 -8.71 19.45 -8.15
CA PRO A 555 -7.84 20.47 -8.73
C PRO A 555 -7.65 21.69 -7.82
N LEU A 556 -8.73 22.15 -7.16
CA LEU A 556 -8.71 23.29 -6.25
C LEU A 556 -7.70 23.10 -5.12
N LEU A 557 -7.69 21.91 -4.50
CA LEU A 557 -6.77 21.59 -3.40
C LEU A 557 -5.30 21.66 -3.82
N ASN A 558 -4.96 21.25 -5.05
CA ASN A 558 -3.59 21.35 -5.55
C ASN A 558 -3.19 22.81 -5.79
N THR A 559 -4.07 23.62 -6.38
CA THR A 559 -3.81 25.04 -6.63
C THR A 559 -3.64 25.84 -5.34
N GLU A 560 -4.55 25.67 -4.37
CA GLU A 560 -4.46 26.41 -3.10
C GLU A 560 -3.25 25.96 -2.26
N LYS A 561 -2.86 24.68 -2.32
CA LYS A 561 -1.65 24.18 -1.63
C LYS A 561 -0.41 24.96 -2.02
N GLU A 562 -0.15 25.16 -3.31
CA GLU A 562 1.07 25.85 -3.78
C GLU A 562 1.11 27.31 -3.30
N LYS A 563 -0.04 27.99 -3.35
CA LYS A 563 -0.20 29.37 -2.90
C LYS A 563 0.05 29.51 -1.39
N HIS A 564 -0.58 28.66 -0.58
CA HIS A 564 -0.41 28.70 0.87
C HIS A 564 0.96 28.22 1.32
N GLU A 565 1.57 27.23 0.64
CA GLU A 565 2.94 26.81 0.90
C GLU A 565 3.92 27.97 0.79
N ARG A 566 3.82 28.75 -0.30
CA ARG A 566 4.68 29.93 -0.48
C ARG A 566 4.46 30.97 0.61
N ALA A 567 3.22 31.35 0.88
CA ALA A 567 2.89 32.35 1.89
C ALA A 567 3.36 31.95 3.29
N PHE A 568 3.19 30.67 3.66
CA PHE A 568 3.62 30.15 4.95
C PHE A 568 5.14 30.16 5.10
N ILE A 569 5.87 29.79 4.05
CA ILE A 569 7.35 29.82 4.04
C ILE A 569 7.87 31.26 4.15
N ASP A 570 7.25 32.22 3.46
CA ASP A 570 7.62 33.63 3.56
C ASP A 570 7.40 34.15 5.00
N LYS A 571 6.27 33.79 5.63
CA LYS A 571 5.97 34.14 7.03
C LYS A 571 6.95 33.48 8.02
N MET A 572 7.28 32.21 7.81
CA MET A 572 8.31 31.50 8.59
C MET A 572 9.66 32.22 8.49
N ILE A 573 10.12 32.56 7.28
CA ILE A 573 11.39 33.25 7.06
C ILE A 573 11.39 34.61 7.77
N ALA A 574 10.30 35.36 7.70
CA ALA A 574 10.15 36.64 8.38
C ALA A 574 10.20 36.52 9.92
N SER A 575 9.74 35.39 10.47
CA SER A 575 9.78 35.11 11.91
C SER A 575 11.08 34.51 12.45
N LYS A 576 12.01 34.11 11.56
CA LYS A 576 13.27 33.44 11.93
C LYS A 576 14.18 34.38 12.75
N PRO A 577 14.85 33.89 13.81
CA PRO A 577 15.91 34.64 14.49
C PRO A 577 17.04 35.08 13.53
N LYS A 578 17.60 36.28 13.71
CA LYS A 578 18.52 36.91 12.73
C LYS A 578 19.85 36.17 12.58
N ASP A 579 20.30 35.52 13.63
CA ASP A 579 21.55 34.75 13.79
C ASP A 579 21.54 33.40 13.07
N ILE A 580 20.37 32.84 12.80
CA ILE A 580 20.23 31.54 12.12
C ILE A 580 20.54 31.68 10.63
N ALA A 581 21.39 30.83 10.06
CA ALA A 581 21.67 30.89 8.62
C ALA A 581 20.56 30.21 7.79
N TYR A 582 20.32 30.65 6.55
CA TYR A 582 19.27 30.10 5.70
C TYR A 582 19.46 28.60 5.40
N GLU A 583 20.70 28.12 5.32
CA GLU A 583 21.03 26.72 5.05
C GLU A 583 20.61 25.78 6.20
N GLU A 584 20.31 26.33 7.38
CA GLU A 584 19.89 25.56 8.56
C GLU A 584 18.38 25.32 8.58
N LEU A 585 17.63 26.04 7.76
CA LEU A 585 16.17 25.94 7.67
C LEU A 585 15.69 24.68 6.94
N ASN A 586 16.56 23.85 6.37
CA ASN A 586 16.16 22.72 5.54
C ASN A 586 15.20 21.73 6.25
N GLN A 587 15.40 21.48 7.54
CA GLN A 587 14.51 20.62 8.33
C GLN A 587 13.19 21.32 8.67
N ILE A 588 13.28 22.59 9.06
CA ILE A 588 12.13 23.43 9.45
C ILE A 588 11.23 23.71 8.26
N GLY A 589 11.80 24.05 7.11
CA GLY A 589 11.07 24.28 5.85
C GLY A 589 10.30 23.04 5.40
N ARG A 590 10.80 21.82 5.64
CA ARG A 590 10.03 20.59 5.38
C ARG A 590 8.79 20.48 6.26
N VAL A 591 8.90 20.88 7.54
CA VAL A 591 7.77 20.87 8.48
C VAL A 591 6.81 22.03 8.20
N ALA A 592 7.32 23.20 7.83
CA ALA A 592 6.50 24.36 7.46
C ALA A 592 5.55 24.04 6.31
N LYS A 593 5.96 23.20 5.34
CA LYS A 593 5.07 22.68 4.28
C LYS A 593 3.89 21.88 4.83
N ASN A 594 4.09 21.12 5.91
CA ASN A 594 3.01 20.38 6.58
C ASN A 594 2.01 21.35 7.22
N PHE A 595 2.49 22.38 7.93
CA PHE A 595 1.62 23.41 8.50
C PHE A 595 0.90 24.22 7.42
N ALA A 596 1.57 24.55 6.31
CA ALA A 596 0.92 25.19 5.17
C ALA A 596 -0.21 24.34 4.56
N LEU A 597 -0.04 23.01 4.54
CA LEU A 597 -1.10 22.10 4.13
C LEU A 597 -2.28 22.10 5.11
N LEU A 598 -2.03 22.18 6.41
CA LEU A 598 -3.09 22.33 7.42
C LEU A 598 -3.86 23.65 7.20
N GLU A 599 -3.16 24.75 6.92
CA GLU A 599 -3.79 26.04 6.57
C GLU A 599 -4.63 25.94 5.29
N THR A 600 -4.10 25.31 4.24
CA THR A 600 -4.80 25.06 2.98
C THR A 600 -6.10 24.32 3.22
N VAL A 601 -6.04 23.21 3.98
CA VAL A 601 -7.21 22.40 4.31
C VAL A 601 -8.20 23.17 5.16
N GLY A 602 -7.74 23.96 6.13
CA GLY A 602 -8.61 24.84 6.91
C GLY A 602 -9.39 25.79 6.02
N LYS A 603 -8.71 26.50 5.12
CA LYS A 603 -9.34 27.48 4.23
C LYS A 603 -10.30 26.85 3.23
N CYS A 604 -10.01 25.65 2.74
CA CYS A 604 -10.92 24.91 1.86
C CYS A 604 -12.11 24.27 2.61
N SER A 605 -11.97 23.99 3.91
CA SER A 605 -12.99 23.29 4.72
C SER A 605 -13.85 24.22 5.59
N LYS A 606 -13.83 25.54 5.37
CA LYS A 606 -14.64 26.52 6.14
C LYS A 606 -16.13 26.20 6.19
N HIS A 607 -16.67 25.61 5.12
CA HIS A 607 -18.07 25.18 5.05
C HIS A 607 -18.38 24.00 6.00
N ILE A 608 -17.37 23.20 6.34
CA ILE A 608 -17.45 22.09 7.32
C ILE A 608 -17.24 22.63 8.74
N THR A 609 -16.15 23.37 8.97
CA THR A 609 -15.71 23.76 10.33
C THR A 609 -16.41 25.01 10.87
N GLY A 610 -16.82 25.93 9.99
CA GLY A 610 -17.33 27.25 10.38
C GLY A 610 -16.25 28.21 10.89
N LEU A 611 -14.97 27.89 10.72
CA LEU A 611 -13.84 28.77 11.00
C LEU A 611 -13.66 29.80 9.88
N ASN A 612 -13.14 30.98 10.22
CA ASN A 612 -12.73 31.99 9.25
C ASN A 612 -11.22 31.93 8.94
N ASP A 613 -10.78 32.67 7.93
CA ASP A 613 -9.38 32.63 7.48
C ASP A 613 -8.39 33.08 8.57
N ASP A 614 -8.71 34.15 9.30
CA ASP A 614 -7.85 34.69 10.36
C ASP A 614 -7.70 33.71 11.55
N GLU A 615 -8.80 33.06 11.96
CA GLU A 615 -8.82 32.02 13.00
C GLU A 615 -7.89 30.86 12.61
N ILE A 616 -7.94 30.43 11.34
CA ILE A 616 -7.12 29.33 10.81
C ILE A 616 -5.65 29.73 10.74
N GLU A 617 -5.34 30.85 10.10
CA GLU A 617 -3.97 31.33 9.89
C GLU A 617 -3.26 31.59 11.23
N THR A 618 -3.97 32.19 12.18
CA THR A 618 -3.40 32.51 13.49
C THR A 618 -3.11 31.23 14.27
N ALA A 619 -4.09 30.34 14.39
CA ALA A 619 -3.93 29.11 15.16
C ALA A 619 -2.81 28.21 14.60
N ILE A 620 -2.81 27.98 13.28
CA ILE A 620 -1.81 27.12 12.63
C ILE A 620 -0.40 27.71 12.75
N PHE A 621 -0.26 29.03 12.60
CA PHE A 621 1.05 29.67 12.74
C PHE A 621 1.53 29.68 14.20
N ASN A 622 0.63 29.91 15.18
CA ASN A 622 0.97 29.80 16.60
C ASN A 622 1.43 28.39 16.97
N CYS A 623 0.75 27.35 16.48
CA CYS A 623 1.17 25.96 16.68
C CYS A 623 2.52 25.65 16.02
N PHE A 624 2.80 26.22 14.84
CA PHE A 624 4.13 26.14 14.22
C PHE A 624 5.18 26.82 15.10
N THR A 625 4.88 27.99 15.68
CA THR A 625 5.78 28.69 16.59
C THR A 625 6.05 27.89 17.86
N LEU A 626 5.02 27.29 18.47
CA LEU A 626 5.18 26.37 19.62
C LEU A 626 6.11 25.20 19.26
N TRP A 627 5.89 24.59 18.10
CA TRP A 627 6.73 23.48 17.63
C TRP A 627 8.18 23.90 17.39
N VAL A 628 8.43 25.00 16.66
CA VAL A 628 9.79 25.41 16.29
C VAL A 628 10.59 25.92 17.49
N ASN A 629 9.92 26.48 18.51
CA ASN A 629 10.57 26.87 19.75
C ASN A 629 11.06 25.66 20.56
N GLU A 630 10.31 24.56 20.56
CA GLU A 630 10.75 23.29 21.17
C GLU A 630 11.81 22.58 20.30
N PHE A 631 11.61 22.56 18.98
CA PHE A 631 12.50 21.87 18.05
C PHE A 631 13.87 22.55 17.95
N GLY A 632 13.88 23.89 17.90
CA GLY A 632 15.02 24.76 17.63
C GLY A 632 15.05 25.24 16.18
N TRP A 633 15.53 26.48 15.94
CA TRP A 633 15.61 27.07 14.60
C TRP A 633 16.81 26.61 13.75
N GLY A 634 17.73 25.84 14.33
CA GLY A 634 18.94 25.36 13.65
C GLY A 634 18.83 23.91 13.16
N ASN A 635 19.97 23.36 12.74
CA ASN A 635 20.04 21.96 12.37
C ASN A 635 20.06 21.07 13.63
N LYS A 636 19.05 20.21 13.80
CA LYS A 636 18.88 19.43 15.03
C LYS A 636 20.04 18.50 15.35
N GLU A 637 20.68 17.91 14.34
CA GLU A 637 21.83 17.03 14.55
C GLU A 637 23.04 17.80 15.08
N LYS A 638 23.25 19.03 14.58
CA LYS A 638 24.31 19.89 15.10
C LYS A 638 24.03 20.29 16.55
N MET A 639 22.81 20.73 16.83
CA MET A 639 22.37 21.08 18.19
C MET A 639 22.61 19.91 19.15
N GLN A 640 22.20 18.70 18.76
CA GLN A 640 22.39 17.50 19.57
C GLN A 640 23.88 17.13 19.77
N ILE A 641 24.75 17.36 18.78
CA ILE A 641 26.20 17.16 18.94
C ILE A 641 26.77 18.11 20.00
N ILE A 642 26.30 19.37 20.02
CA ILE A 642 26.74 20.36 21.00
C ILE A 642 26.20 20.03 22.39
N GLU A 643 24.92 19.69 22.51
CA GLU A 643 24.31 19.23 23.76
C GLU A 643 25.03 17.99 24.32
N ASN A 644 25.35 17.00 23.47
CA ASN A 644 26.11 15.82 23.89
C ASN A 644 27.53 16.17 24.37
N LEU A 645 28.19 17.13 23.71
CA LEU A 645 29.49 17.65 24.15
C LEU A 645 29.39 18.29 25.53
N ASP A 646 28.40 19.14 25.75
CA ASP A 646 28.23 19.87 27.01
C ASP A 646 27.87 18.92 28.15
N LEU A 647 26.98 17.95 27.92
CA LEU A 647 26.67 16.89 28.87
C LEU A 647 27.91 16.04 29.20
N PHE A 648 28.71 15.67 28.19
CA PHE A 648 29.94 14.93 28.40
C PHE A 648 30.92 15.72 29.28
N ILE A 649 31.11 17.01 29.01
CA ILE A 649 31.98 17.87 29.80
C ILE A 649 31.44 17.95 31.24
N GLN A 650 30.16 18.25 31.44
CA GLN A 650 29.55 18.37 32.77
C GLN A 650 29.70 17.08 33.60
N GLN A 651 29.47 15.92 33.00
CA GLN A 651 29.57 14.63 33.68
C GLN A 651 31.01 14.23 34.01
N ASN A 652 31.99 14.68 33.22
CA ASN A 652 33.38 14.22 33.31
C ASN A 652 34.35 15.33 33.75
N ILE A 653 33.87 16.52 34.14
CA ILE A 653 34.75 17.66 34.46
C ILE A 653 35.69 17.36 35.64
N GLY A 654 35.20 16.61 36.64
CA GLY A 654 36.02 16.15 37.79
C GLY A 654 37.04 15.06 37.44
N ASP A 655 36.93 14.46 36.26
CA ASP A 655 37.80 13.40 35.76
C ASP A 655 38.88 13.92 34.79
N LEU A 656 38.99 15.24 34.64
CA LEU A 656 40.04 15.91 33.87
C LEU A 656 41.28 16.21 34.72
N TYR A 657 42.46 16.12 34.12
CA TYR A 657 43.69 16.64 34.71
C TYR A 657 43.65 18.17 34.64
N HIS A 658 43.70 18.83 35.79
CA HIS A 658 43.69 20.29 35.87
C HIS A 658 45.10 20.84 35.74
N VAL A 659 45.33 21.66 34.72
CA VAL A 659 46.61 22.27 34.38
C VAL A 659 46.51 23.78 34.53
N ARG A 660 47.45 24.36 35.29
CA ARG A 660 47.64 25.81 35.44
C ARG A 660 49.12 26.12 35.40
N ASN A 661 49.54 27.18 34.71
CA ASN A 661 50.95 27.55 34.55
C ASN A 661 51.85 26.39 34.04
N LYS A 662 51.32 25.56 33.12
CA LYS A 662 51.99 24.36 32.58
C LYS A 662 52.33 23.28 33.62
N GLN A 663 51.71 23.32 34.79
CA GLN A 663 51.85 22.32 35.85
C GLN A 663 50.48 21.72 36.20
N ILE A 664 50.48 20.47 36.62
CA ILE A 664 49.25 19.79 37.04
C ILE A 664 48.98 20.18 38.49
N VAL A 665 47.89 20.90 38.69
CA VAL A 665 47.47 21.37 40.01
C VAL A 665 46.45 20.44 40.66
N ASN A 666 45.74 19.62 39.88
CA ASN A 666 44.84 18.59 40.38
C ASN A 666 44.79 17.39 39.44
N THR A 667 44.75 16.19 40.02
CA THR A 667 44.62 14.92 39.30
C THR A 667 43.25 14.30 39.53
N PRO A 668 42.63 13.68 38.52
CA PRO A 668 41.31 13.07 38.67
C PRO A 668 41.33 11.88 39.63
N VAL A 669 40.21 11.66 40.32
CA VAL A 669 40.02 10.53 41.25
C VAL A 669 39.74 9.22 40.48
N SER A 670 39.14 9.34 39.29
CA SER A 670 38.83 8.23 38.40
C SER A 670 40.06 7.68 37.67
N LYS A 671 40.06 6.36 37.40
CA LYS A 671 41.07 5.70 36.56
C LYS A 671 40.81 5.88 35.06
N LYS A 672 39.64 6.41 34.66
CA LYS A 672 39.30 6.67 33.25
C LYS A 672 39.98 7.97 32.81
N PHE A 673 40.84 7.91 31.79
CA PHE A 673 41.44 9.11 31.22
C PHE A 673 40.44 9.84 30.31
N VAL A 674 40.02 11.05 30.70
CA VAL A 674 39.08 11.88 29.92
C VAL A 674 39.81 12.93 29.08
N GLY A 675 40.82 13.57 29.66
CA GLY A 675 41.57 14.65 29.02
C GLY A 675 42.15 15.64 30.03
N PHE A 676 42.42 16.85 29.55
CA PHE A 676 43.01 17.94 30.33
C PHE A 676 42.12 19.18 30.29
N TYR A 677 42.06 19.88 31.41
CA TYR A 677 41.54 21.24 31.52
C TYR A 677 42.70 22.21 31.73
N PHE A 678 42.85 23.18 30.82
CA PHE A 678 43.85 24.23 30.91
C PHE A 678 43.20 25.52 31.38
N GLU A 679 43.52 25.92 32.61
CA GLU A 679 43.12 27.18 33.19
C GLU A 679 44.09 28.28 32.77
N GLU A 680 43.58 29.27 32.05
CA GLU A 680 44.27 30.50 31.67
C GLU A 680 43.75 31.68 32.52
N ASP A 681 44.34 32.88 32.36
CA ASP A 681 44.04 34.07 33.17
C ASP A 681 42.55 34.47 33.18
N THR A 682 41.82 34.11 32.13
CA THR A 682 40.38 34.34 31.98
C THR A 682 39.70 33.06 31.53
N ARG A 683 38.49 32.81 32.02
CA ARG A 683 37.69 31.62 31.65
C ARG A 683 37.44 31.48 30.14
N GLU A 684 37.35 32.60 29.42
CA GLU A 684 37.19 32.63 27.95
C GLU A 684 38.42 32.11 27.19
N ASN A 685 39.61 32.23 27.80
CA ASN A 685 40.87 31.76 27.22
C ASN A 685 41.20 30.33 27.66
N SER A 686 40.58 29.85 28.75
CA SER A 686 40.69 28.47 29.21
C SER A 686 40.10 27.49 28.19
N TYR A 687 40.71 26.32 28.07
CA TYR A 687 40.29 25.32 27.08
C TYR A 687 40.48 23.90 27.58
N LEU A 688 39.85 22.97 26.88
CA LEU A 688 39.93 21.53 27.13
C LEU A 688 40.75 20.87 26.03
N ILE A 689 41.51 19.83 26.37
CA ILE A 689 42.00 18.86 25.38
C ILE A 689 41.42 17.49 25.77
N LEU A 690 40.37 17.09 25.07
CA LEU A 690 39.62 15.86 25.36
C LEU A 690 40.14 14.70 24.53
N ASP A 691 40.20 13.50 25.12
CA ASP A 691 40.53 12.29 24.35
C ASP A 691 39.47 12.05 23.27
N LYS A 692 39.91 12.02 22.01
CA LYS A 692 39.02 11.91 20.86
C LYS A 692 38.20 10.63 20.90
N ARG A 693 38.80 9.50 21.26
CA ARG A 693 38.11 8.20 21.21
C ARG A 693 37.00 8.16 22.25
N ASN A 694 37.28 8.60 23.47
CA ASN A 694 36.28 8.68 24.53
C ASN A 694 35.18 9.67 24.20
N LEU A 695 35.53 10.84 23.65
CA LEU A 695 34.52 11.82 23.22
C LEU A 695 33.63 11.23 22.12
N LEU A 696 34.20 10.63 21.07
CA LEU A 696 33.42 10.06 19.97
C LEU A 696 32.50 8.91 20.38
N LEU A 697 32.89 8.11 21.38
CA LEU A 697 32.02 7.07 21.94
C LEU A 697 30.77 7.67 22.63
N GLU A 698 30.91 8.85 23.23
CA GLU A 698 29.86 9.50 24.01
C GLU A 698 29.02 10.47 23.16
N MET A 699 29.56 11.00 22.05
CA MET A 699 28.82 11.86 21.12
C MET A 699 27.67 11.11 20.39
N GLY A 700 27.55 9.79 20.54
CA GLY A 700 26.49 8.97 19.97
C GLY A 700 26.84 8.39 18.59
N ALA A 701 25.83 7.91 17.86
CA ALA A 701 26.00 7.25 16.56
C ALA A 701 26.22 8.21 15.36
N PHE A 702 26.80 9.40 15.59
CA PHE A 702 27.09 10.36 14.53
C PHE A 702 28.44 10.04 13.85
N PRO A 703 28.54 10.17 12.50
CA PRO A 703 29.81 10.04 11.81
C PRO A 703 30.82 11.09 12.30
N GLU A 704 32.08 10.69 12.52
CA GLU A 704 33.16 11.57 13.01
C GLU A 704 33.25 12.89 12.24
N LYS A 705 33.22 12.81 10.90
CA LYS A 705 33.26 13.99 10.02
C LYS A 705 32.21 15.04 10.42
N LYS A 706 30.99 14.58 10.72
CA LYS A 706 29.86 15.45 11.06
C LYS A 706 30.02 16.09 12.42
N ILE A 707 30.54 15.33 13.39
CA ILE A 707 30.88 15.86 14.73
C ILE A 707 31.87 17.00 14.57
N ILE A 708 32.98 16.74 13.89
CA ILE A 708 34.04 17.73 13.67
C ILE A 708 33.53 18.97 12.92
N GLU A 709 32.76 18.81 11.84
CA GLU A 709 32.17 19.93 11.09
C GLU A 709 31.24 20.77 11.97
N SER A 710 30.42 20.13 12.82
CA SER A 710 29.50 20.83 13.73
C SER A 710 30.27 21.62 14.79
N LEU A 711 31.25 20.99 15.45
CA LEU A 711 32.06 21.66 16.47
C LEU A 711 32.88 22.83 15.89
N LEU A 712 33.37 22.71 14.65
CA LEU A 712 34.06 23.81 13.97
C LEU A 712 33.11 24.97 13.64
N LYS A 713 31.91 24.67 13.15
CA LYS A 713 30.92 25.69 12.79
C LYS A 713 30.48 26.49 14.01
N GLU A 714 30.21 25.80 15.12
CA GLU A 714 29.81 26.41 16.39
C GLU A 714 30.99 26.97 17.20
N LYS A 715 32.19 27.03 16.60
CA LYS A 715 33.43 27.54 17.25
C LYS A 715 33.76 26.82 18.57
N ARG A 716 33.30 25.58 18.72
CA ARG A 716 33.60 24.69 19.87
C ARG A 716 34.92 23.94 19.71
N LEU A 717 35.37 23.70 18.48
CA LEU A 717 36.66 23.07 18.17
C LEU A 717 37.68 24.11 17.69
N ILE A 718 38.83 24.16 18.36
CA ILE A 718 39.96 25.00 17.96
C ILE A 718 40.83 24.23 16.96
N ARG A 719 40.97 24.76 15.73
CA ARG A 719 41.84 24.15 14.70
C ARG A 719 43.32 24.21 15.09
N THR A 720 44.04 23.12 14.82
CA THR A 720 45.52 23.10 14.82
C THR A 720 46.09 23.75 13.56
N GLU A 721 47.35 24.21 13.62
CA GLU A 721 47.99 25.07 12.61
C GLU A 721 48.00 24.53 11.15
N ARG A 722 48.23 25.46 10.21
CA ARG A 722 48.07 25.44 8.73
C ARG A 722 48.40 24.17 7.91
N LYS A 723 49.06 23.14 8.43
CA LYS A 723 49.51 21.96 7.66
C LYS A 723 48.46 20.86 7.46
N ASP A 724 47.36 20.87 8.21
CA ASP A 724 46.33 19.81 8.19
C ASP A 724 45.02 20.21 7.48
N LYS A 725 45.06 21.20 6.57
CA LYS A 725 43.87 21.62 5.80
C LYS A 725 43.22 20.48 5.02
N ASP A 726 44.00 19.50 4.56
CA ASP A 726 43.55 18.42 3.68
C ASP A 726 43.30 17.08 4.40
N THR A 727 43.71 16.92 5.66
CA THR A 727 43.76 15.59 6.34
C THR A 727 42.68 15.36 7.40
N TRP A 728 41.81 16.33 7.70
CA TRP A 728 40.79 16.27 8.78
C TRP A 728 41.34 15.87 10.17
N ARG A 729 42.66 15.88 10.37
CA ARG A 729 43.33 15.57 11.64
C ARG A 729 43.29 16.79 12.55
N ASN A 730 42.11 17.10 13.09
CA ASN A 730 41.91 18.22 14.03
C ASN A 730 42.32 17.89 15.48
N GLU A 731 43.41 17.15 15.67
CA GLU A 731 43.90 16.74 16.98
C GLU A 731 45.14 17.54 17.39
N SER A 732 45.14 18.05 18.61
CA SER A 732 46.30 18.69 19.24
C SER A 732 47.09 17.67 20.05
N THR A 733 48.41 17.70 19.93
CA THR A 733 49.30 16.92 20.81
C THR A 733 49.13 17.41 22.25
N TYR A 734 49.06 16.48 23.21
CA TYR A 734 49.12 16.86 24.61
C TYR A 734 50.46 17.55 24.90
N PRO A 735 50.48 18.70 25.58
CA PRO A 735 51.73 19.37 25.91
C PRO A 735 52.57 18.50 26.84
N THR A 736 53.89 18.59 26.69
CA THR A 736 54.85 17.92 27.59
C THR A 736 54.81 18.62 28.94
N LEU A 737 54.16 18.01 29.93
CA LEU A 737 54.05 18.54 31.30
C LEU A 737 55.21 18.00 32.16
N GLN A 738 55.74 18.83 33.04
CA GLN A 738 56.98 18.54 33.78
C GLN A 738 56.81 17.56 34.95
N ASP A 739 55.57 17.14 35.28
CA ASP A 739 55.26 16.33 36.46
C ASP A 739 54.66 14.95 36.11
N LYS A 740 55.38 13.89 36.52
CA LYS A 740 55.02 12.46 36.69
C LYS A 740 54.45 11.65 35.50
N ASN A 741 54.66 10.33 35.61
CA ASN A 741 54.25 9.25 34.69
C ASN A 741 52.72 9.21 34.43
N ILE A 742 52.18 10.14 33.66
CA ILE A 742 50.79 10.08 33.20
C ILE A 742 50.73 9.13 32.02
N THR A 743 50.05 7.99 32.22
CA THR A 743 49.78 7.07 31.11
C THR A 743 48.57 7.58 30.34
N THR A 744 48.80 8.33 29.25
CA THR A 744 47.72 8.71 28.33
C THR A 744 47.45 7.57 27.33
N PRO A 745 46.19 7.26 27.00
CA PRO A 745 45.87 6.24 26.00
C PRO A 745 46.37 6.60 24.60
N THR A 746 46.44 7.89 24.30
CA THR A 746 46.85 8.49 23.03
C THR A 746 47.81 9.64 23.30
N LYS A 747 48.53 10.13 22.27
CA LYS A 747 49.39 11.33 22.37
C LYS A 747 48.66 12.63 21.98
N ARG A 748 47.40 12.55 21.57
CA ARG A 748 46.64 13.68 21.00
C ARG A 748 45.19 13.65 21.43
N GLY A 749 44.55 14.81 21.46
CA GLY A 749 43.13 14.97 21.74
C GLY A 749 42.54 16.14 20.95
N LEU A 750 41.22 16.33 21.06
CA LEU A 750 40.51 17.45 20.43
C LEU A 750 40.58 18.66 21.36
N LYS A 751 41.00 19.82 20.82
CA LYS A 751 41.08 21.08 21.58
C LYS A 751 39.73 21.79 21.55
N ILE A 752 39.03 21.83 22.67
CA ILE A 752 37.65 22.28 22.80
C ILE A 752 37.58 23.56 23.63
N THR A 753 36.74 24.52 23.23
CA THR A 753 36.44 25.72 24.02
C THR A 753 35.43 25.41 25.12
N LEU A 754 35.57 26.08 26.26
CA LEU A 754 34.50 26.13 27.25
C LEU A 754 33.36 27.00 26.73
N GLN A 755 32.14 26.68 27.14
CA GLN A 755 30.98 27.51 26.84
C GLN A 755 31.19 28.89 27.48
N LEU A 756 31.05 29.95 26.67
CA LEU A 756 30.95 31.32 27.18
C LEU A 756 29.63 31.39 27.94
N GLU A 757 29.65 31.69 29.24
CA GLU A 757 28.43 32.09 29.95
C GLU A 757 28.03 33.46 29.39
N GLU A 758 26.87 33.55 28.75
CA GLU A 758 26.25 34.84 28.35
C GLU A 758 25.70 35.58 29.58
#